data_AF-A0A9X2D0M8-F1
#
_entry.id   AF-A0A9X2D0M8-F1
#
_cell.length_a   1.000
_cell.length_b   1.000
_cell.length_c   1.000
_cell.angle_alpha   90.00
_cell.angle_beta   90.00
_cell.angle_gamma   90.00
#
_symmetry.space_group_name_H-M   'P 1'
#
loop_
_entity.id
_entity.type
_entity.pdbx_description
1 polymer ?
#
loop_
_entity_poly.entity_id
_entity_poly.type
_entity_poly.pdbx_seq_one_letter_code
_entity_poly.pdbx_strand_id
1 'polypeptide(L)'
;MAMNLELSQALQSIYQVAQDPDLSLRAIREKMRDDALDAILRSDPGNASEFRNAIIAHKDFWYLFHSMANAKLMDQNALDNTQFLDPNDLNPQVSFQKLHQMAAEQRVRSNLYKVDNNVLIGILANNPDECRAYLAEKVEFGLLKEAKGWQPNVMVPGPTGPVPHNKSVAVLPDTTVKQIQEHASQILLSRLIATSTDKVALKQLLDATSQDQLNRAMQALGYPQSASIHITHPLTTSVPGIHNQALERETEVRQAWVKENFATYVLNLSEEDLLAKKDTLESKKQYFAEGLDEPFKSECRDLSEEEIAELRGILGARYLQVALSITGGDVLDALNASDDELEDEIDNLWGTEEDQDGGYPYIEEAVASNPALIRQGILQNLIQNLDTNPANLKILSEINSAQNLEEFKTGLGKLGITNVDWIEEEEWRAMQEWSHDQALDMVQNQILHLPNNPVNQGILKEINTAKNIEEFRAGLKKAGIDPVDWITRADKDDIQAVIRPHAFKIHLAQAQFGAEFRPELLAALDKLPPERQAALLEKPEQIRHLANAKDANAVKFYLGRDAEGIDEVVNENVRLAGFQQLHNVPIAKALEKTGFILDKSKITALNDLIETIGPNDFTSVKKYKDLVDDISEKCGIPPGNAIVYDAFGLNPTGTAYLVDNDITASIKQQREFNEELHSAALNPRDRNKELINILLRIEKTALVTDANIAKINDYFKSSKDLTTFIGKIGNDSTLKGLKAGMEHELTAIAFNQLKIQSVAAPLRGTNMTAFNTAISQMDDLVETFNKKRESFGDTAAKLQFVSDVNPVHLAAPQFIRECKDDPNGMRAKFGDMADKCDSIVDRLLRNQALLEAQLASIPKVIPRGPDEDERWEQANDLVDKIKQELEETKKSLAIFRDYQQKLSGPSGILKTIDDNIANKKNDYYEPASFKATIVKAGNTITTSPPVGAPAHRAAATIGTSSKVNNFLTGDRLGPGDKCEYEMDRPVTSGQPPTTFNAKGKFVERHDTAPPAPSKLKDGQITKQQQCTFVVEDPPHQTQPPVGPRGQLDPRLTDAKVNFYMGMAVAILSRFDPKNPPSKDNPIRLNGTSEEDMRHLWTALVIVGEKNAKNMRFGRDAIIVESGPFNPAKERGLLGFTKDSLYTKYKNDHSAAINAKVTDAQGMVKKQTDHIDSVKGAEKGIDKFKKGINEIKATVDEAEKTRAEQGPAPETPSVVFKP
;
A
#
# COMPACT_ATOMS: atom_id res chain seq x y z
N MET A 1 -86.79 -44.97 18.16
CA MET A 1 -85.55 -44.17 18.19
C MET A 1 -85.58 -43.34 16.93
N ALA A 2 -85.50 -42.01 17.05
CA ALA A 2 -85.57 -41.10 15.91
C ALA A 2 -84.20 -40.95 15.25
N MET A 3 -84.15 -40.51 13.99
CA MET A 3 -82.89 -40.39 13.22
C MET A 3 -82.05 -39.15 13.57
N ASN A 4 -82.33 -38.49 14.71
CA ASN A 4 -81.64 -37.26 15.09
C ASN A 4 -80.13 -37.47 15.27
N LEU A 5 -79.72 -38.62 15.81
CA LEU A 5 -78.31 -38.97 16.00
C LEU A 5 -77.61 -39.26 14.66
N GLU A 6 -78.28 -39.97 13.77
CA GLU A 6 -77.80 -40.34 12.44
C GLU A 6 -77.57 -39.10 11.57
N LEU A 7 -78.47 -38.12 11.66
CA LEU A 7 -78.32 -36.83 11.01
C LEU A 7 -77.20 -35.99 11.64
N SER A 8 -77.07 -35.99 12.97
CA SER A 8 -75.93 -35.37 13.67
C SER A 8 -74.60 -35.95 13.18
N GLN A 9 -74.52 -37.27 13.05
CA GLN A 9 -73.34 -37.96 12.51
C GLN A 9 -73.10 -37.59 11.04
N ALA A 10 -74.15 -37.55 10.22
CA ALA A 10 -74.04 -37.13 8.81
C ALA A 10 -73.49 -35.70 8.71
N LEU A 11 -74.04 -34.75 9.48
CA LEU A 11 -73.57 -33.37 9.56
C LEU A 11 -72.09 -33.30 9.96
N GLN A 12 -71.65 -34.08 10.96
CA GLN A 12 -70.24 -34.15 11.36
C GLN A 12 -69.35 -34.72 10.25
N SER A 13 -69.85 -35.66 9.47
CA SER A 13 -69.15 -36.31 8.36
C SER A 13 -69.18 -35.53 7.04
N ILE A 14 -69.88 -34.39 6.95
CA ILE A 14 -69.96 -33.58 5.72
C ILE A 14 -68.59 -33.22 5.18
N TYR A 15 -67.63 -32.93 6.07
CA TYR A 15 -66.26 -32.63 5.69
C TYR A 15 -65.55 -33.79 4.97
N GLN A 16 -65.88 -35.04 5.30
CA GLN A 16 -65.28 -36.24 4.69
C GLN A 16 -65.84 -36.52 3.28
N VAL A 17 -67.13 -36.24 3.03
CA VAL A 17 -67.75 -36.40 1.70
C VAL A 17 -67.28 -35.35 0.70
N ALA A 18 -66.79 -34.20 1.19
CA ALA A 18 -66.21 -33.14 0.37
C ALA A 18 -64.76 -33.41 -0.10
N GLN A 19 -64.13 -34.51 0.33
CA GLN A 19 -62.77 -34.92 -0.04
C GLN A 19 -62.71 -36.01 -1.13
N ASP A 20 -63.77 -36.18 -1.93
CA ASP A 20 -63.80 -37.16 -3.04
C ASP A 20 -62.69 -36.86 -4.09
N PRO A 21 -61.82 -37.83 -4.43
CA PRO A 21 -60.78 -37.66 -5.44
C PRO A 21 -61.32 -37.43 -6.86
N ASP A 22 -62.58 -37.75 -7.16
CA ASP A 22 -63.20 -37.44 -8.45
C ASP A 22 -63.65 -35.96 -8.51
N LEU A 23 -62.81 -35.15 -9.16
CA LEU A 23 -63.03 -33.71 -9.38
C LEU A 23 -64.38 -33.38 -10.05
N SER A 24 -64.92 -34.29 -10.87
CA SER A 24 -66.18 -34.04 -11.61
C SER A 24 -67.42 -34.18 -10.72
N LEU A 25 -67.39 -35.10 -9.76
CA LEU A 25 -68.46 -35.32 -8.79
C LEU A 25 -68.36 -34.36 -7.61
N ARG A 26 -67.15 -33.86 -7.31
CA ARG A 26 -66.90 -32.93 -6.21
C ARG A 26 -67.73 -31.64 -6.31
N ALA A 27 -67.72 -30.96 -7.47
CA ALA A 27 -68.45 -29.71 -7.64
C ALA A 27 -69.98 -29.89 -7.52
N ILE A 28 -70.52 -31.01 -8.03
CA ILE A 28 -71.95 -31.35 -7.95
C ILE A 28 -72.34 -31.61 -6.49
N ARG A 29 -71.54 -32.40 -5.76
CA ARG A 29 -71.80 -32.73 -4.36
C ARG A 29 -71.62 -31.54 -3.42
N GLU A 30 -70.68 -30.65 -3.70
CA GLU A 30 -70.52 -29.39 -2.96
C GLU A 30 -71.76 -28.50 -3.07
N LYS A 31 -72.33 -28.39 -4.28
CA LYS A 31 -73.59 -27.64 -4.47
C LYS A 31 -74.76 -28.30 -3.74
N MET A 32 -74.92 -29.62 -3.88
CA MET A 32 -75.96 -30.37 -3.17
C MET A 32 -75.85 -30.21 -1.65
N ARG A 33 -74.63 -30.24 -1.11
CA ARG A 33 -74.32 -29.99 0.30
C ARG A 33 -74.75 -28.58 0.70
N ASP A 34 -74.29 -27.55 -0.02
CA ASP A 34 -74.56 -26.16 0.32
C ASP A 34 -76.08 -25.88 0.28
N ASP A 35 -76.78 -26.37 -0.74
CA ASP A 35 -78.25 -26.27 -0.86
C ASP A 35 -78.97 -26.97 0.31
N ALA A 36 -78.53 -28.17 0.71
CA ALA A 36 -79.11 -28.92 1.82
C ALA A 36 -78.88 -28.25 3.18
N LEU A 37 -77.70 -27.68 3.40
CA LEU A 37 -77.38 -26.93 4.62
C LEU A 37 -78.15 -25.61 4.68
N ASP A 38 -78.22 -24.86 3.58
CA ASP A 38 -78.99 -23.61 3.50
C ASP A 38 -80.49 -23.86 3.71
N ALA A 39 -81.03 -25.00 3.24
CA ALA A 39 -82.41 -25.40 3.52
C ALA A 39 -82.67 -25.64 5.02
N ILE A 40 -81.76 -26.34 5.71
CA ILE A 40 -81.85 -26.51 7.18
C ILE A 40 -81.81 -25.14 7.86
N LEU A 41 -80.90 -24.26 7.45
CA LEU A 41 -80.71 -22.94 8.07
C LEU A 41 -81.96 -22.05 7.96
N ARG A 42 -82.67 -22.11 6.83
CA ARG A 42 -83.92 -21.35 6.60
C ARG A 42 -85.13 -21.91 7.34
N SER A 43 -85.09 -23.15 7.80
CA SER A 43 -86.19 -23.76 8.55
C SER A 43 -86.20 -23.30 10.01
N ASP A 44 -87.39 -23.09 10.58
CA ASP A 44 -87.53 -22.79 12.02
C ASP A 44 -87.35 -24.07 12.85
N PRO A 45 -86.30 -24.19 13.70
CA PRO A 45 -86.10 -25.37 14.54
C PRO A 45 -87.19 -25.56 15.60
N GLY A 46 -88.01 -24.54 15.89
CA GLY A 46 -89.21 -24.65 16.71
C GLY A 46 -90.43 -25.21 15.97
N ASN A 47 -90.36 -25.31 14.64
CA ASN A 47 -91.42 -25.84 13.77
C ASN A 47 -91.03 -27.21 13.21
N ALA A 48 -91.54 -28.27 13.85
CA ALA A 48 -91.12 -29.62 13.51
C ALA A 48 -91.40 -30.03 12.06
N SER A 49 -92.52 -29.59 11.48
CA SER A 49 -92.89 -29.92 10.09
C SER A 49 -91.97 -29.21 9.09
N GLU A 50 -91.62 -27.95 9.34
CA GLU A 50 -90.73 -27.17 8.48
C GLU A 50 -89.29 -27.71 8.51
N PHE A 51 -88.77 -28.04 9.70
CA PHE A 51 -87.44 -28.60 9.88
C PHE A 51 -87.29 -29.97 9.21
N ARG A 52 -88.28 -30.86 9.36
CA ARG A 52 -88.31 -32.16 8.67
C ARG A 52 -88.37 -31.99 7.15
N ASN A 53 -89.19 -31.05 6.65
CA ASN A 53 -89.34 -30.81 5.22
C ASN A 53 -88.02 -30.35 4.57
N ALA A 54 -87.23 -29.51 5.25
CA ALA A 54 -85.93 -29.06 4.77
C ALA A 54 -84.95 -30.22 4.52
N ILE A 55 -85.04 -31.29 5.30
CA ILE A 55 -84.17 -32.47 5.14
C ILE A 55 -84.70 -33.40 4.04
N ILE A 56 -86.02 -33.61 4.00
CA ILE A 56 -86.68 -34.44 2.98
C ILE A 56 -86.47 -33.87 1.57
N ALA A 57 -86.56 -32.54 1.41
CA ALA A 57 -86.37 -31.86 0.14
C ALA A 57 -84.98 -32.08 -0.47
N HIS A 58 -83.99 -32.44 0.36
CA HIS A 58 -82.60 -32.69 -0.04
C HIS A 58 -82.16 -34.13 0.22
N LYS A 59 -83.10 -35.10 0.20
CA LYS A 59 -82.82 -36.51 0.50
C LYS A 59 -81.66 -37.12 -0.31
N ASP A 60 -81.51 -36.72 -1.57
CA ASP A 60 -80.44 -37.20 -2.46
C ASP A 60 -79.03 -36.90 -1.92
N PHE A 61 -78.86 -35.77 -1.23
CA PHE A 61 -77.61 -35.45 -0.56
C PHE A 61 -77.41 -36.31 0.70
N TRP A 62 -78.45 -36.42 1.54
CA TRP A 62 -78.36 -37.18 2.78
C TRP A 62 -78.14 -38.68 2.54
N TYR A 63 -78.63 -39.23 1.43
CA TYR A 63 -78.36 -40.61 1.01
C TYR A 63 -76.89 -40.94 0.77
N LEU A 64 -76.01 -39.93 0.63
CA LEU A 64 -74.57 -40.14 0.49
C LEU A 64 -73.92 -40.61 1.81
N PHE A 65 -74.58 -40.43 2.94
CA PHE A 65 -74.05 -40.78 4.26
C PHE A 65 -74.59 -42.13 4.70
N HIS A 66 -73.68 -43.07 5.03
CA HIS A 66 -74.06 -44.40 5.49
C HIS A 66 -74.92 -44.36 6.76
N SER A 67 -74.73 -43.37 7.63
CA SER A 67 -75.57 -43.17 8.82
C SER A 67 -77.03 -42.88 8.47
N MET A 68 -77.31 -42.32 7.30
CA MET A 68 -78.66 -41.97 6.83
C MET A 68 -79.29 -43.08 5.97
N ALA A 69 -78.67 -44.26 5.86
CA ALA A 69 -79.09 -45.33 4.96
C ALA A 69 -80.46 -45.99 5.29
N ASN A 70 -81.02 -45.78 6.50
CA ASN A 70 -82.35 -46.24 6.90
C ASN A 70 -83.51 -45.33 6.43
N ALA A 71 -83.35 -44.63 5.30
CA ALA A 71 -84.25 -43.54 4.89
C ALA A 71 -85.63 -43.95 4.32
N LYS A 72 -86.10 -45.19 4.53
CA LYS A 72 -87.52 -45.51 4.25
C LYS A 72 -88.49 -44.59 5.01
N LEU A 73 -88.01 -43.98 6.09
CA LEU A 73 -88.73 -43.00 6.91
C LEU A 73 -88.85 -41.61 6.26
N MET A 74 -88.08 -41.29 5.20
CA MET A 74 -88.20 -40.04 4.43
C MET A 74 -89.31 -40.09 3.36
N ASP A 75 -89.74 -41.29 2.94
CA ASP A 75 -90.65 -41.47 1.79
C ASP A 75 -92.13 -41.75 2.19
N GLN A 76 -92.48 -41.88 3.48
CA GLN A 76 -93.87 -42.14 3.95
C GLN A 76 -94.28 -41.26 5.15
N ASN A 77 -95.23 -40.33 4.96
CA ASN A 77 -95.81 -39.45 6.01
C ASN A 77 -94.77 -38.83 6.96
N ALA A 78 -93.58 -38.52 6.45
CA ALA A 78 -92.41 -38.14 7.23
C ALA A 78 -92.54 -36.80 7.96
N LEU A 79 -93.43 -35.91 7.50
CA LEU A 79 -93.65 -34.58 8.09
C LEU A 79 -94.19 -34.63 9.53
N ASP A 80 -94.93 -35.68 9.89
CA ASP A 80 -95.49 -35.89 11.24
C ASP A 80 -94.82 -37.05 11.99
N ASN A 81 -93.86 -37.73 11.37
CA ASN A 81 -93.26 -38.95 11.90
C ASN A 81 -92.14 -38.66 12.91
N THR A 82 -92.42 -38.84 14.20
CA THR A 82 -91.42 -38.73 15.27
C THR A 82 -90.38 -39.86 15.27
N GLN A 83 -90.57 -40.93 14.49
CA GLN A 83 -89.52 -41.92 14.23
C GLN A 83 -88.52 -41.46 13.16
N PHE A 84 -88.91 -40.51 12.29
CA PHE A 84 -87.98 -39.89 11.34
C PHE A 84 -87.09 -38.88 12.07
N LEU A 85 -87.66 -37.80 12.60
CA LEU A 85 -86.95 -36.83 13.44
C LEU A 85 -87.86 -36.39 14.58
N ASP A 86 -87.41 -36.53 15.83
CA ASP A 86 -88.20 -36.20 17.02
C ASP A 86 -87.84 -34.78 17.52
N PRO A 87 -88.78 -33.82 17.50
CA PRO A 87 -88.55 -32.49 18.07
C PRO A 87 -88.40 -32.51 19.60
N ASN A 88 -88.86 -33.58 20.26
CA ASN A 88 -88.82 -33.74 21.72
C ASN A 88 -87.77 -34.76 22.19
N ASP A 89 -86.75 -35.05 21.37
CA ASP A 89 -85.67 -35.95 21.76
C ASP A 89 -85.01 -35.48 23.08
N LEU A 90 -84.93 -36.39 24.06
CA LEU A 90 -84.39 -36.10 25.38
C LEU A 90 -82.88 -35.86 25.38
N ASN A 91 -82.18 -36.20 24.29
CA ASN A 91 -80.76 -35.90 24.13
C ASN A 91 -80.59 -34.48 23.55
N PRO A 92 -80.14 -33.49 24.36
CA PRO A 92 -80.02 -32.12 23.90
C PRO A 92 -78.98 -31.94 22.77
N GLN A 93 -78.04 -32.88 22.62
CA GLN A 93 -77.01 -32.84 21.57
C GLN A 93 -77.55 -33.15 20.17
N VAL A 94 -78.78 -33.65 20.06
CA VAL A 94 -79.43 -33.98 18.79
C VAL A 94 -80.81 -33.33 18.68
N SER A 95 -81.09 -32.32 19.49
CA SER A 95 -82.27 -31.46 19.35
C SER A 95 -82.27 -30.72 18.00
N PHE A 96 -83.43 -30.32 17.50
CA PHE A 96 -83.52 -29.59 16.22
C PHE A 96 -82.70 -28.29 16.25
N GLN A 97 -82.69 -27.59 17.39
CA GLN A 97 -81.82 -26.44 17.59
C GLN A 97 -80.34 -26.79 17.45
N LYS A 98 -79.89 -27.91 18.01
CA LYS A 98 -78.48 -28.32 17.94
C LYS A 98 -78.09 -28.76 16.52
N LEU A 99 -78.97 -29.48 15.83
CA LEU A 99 -78.79 -29.88 14.44
C LEU A 99 -78.75 -28.66 13.50
N HIS A 100 -79.58 -27.64 13.76
CA HIS A 100 -79.55 -26.34 13.07
C HIS A 100 -78.21 -25.63 13.27
N GLN A 101 -77.69 -25.59 14.50
CA GLN A 101 -76.35 -25.04 14.80
C GLN A 101 -75.24 -25.81 14.09
N MET A 102 -75.33 -27.14 14.05
CA MET A 102 -74.36 -27.98 13.34
C MET A 102 -74.39 -27.74 11.84
N ALA A 103 -75.56 -27.51 11.25
CA ALA A 103 -75.67 -27.13 9.84
C ALA A 103 -75.00 -25.78 9.57
N ALA A 104 -75.18 -24.79 10.46
CA ALA A 104 -74.53 -23.48 10.35
C ALA A 104 -73.00 -23.59 10.43
N GLU A 105 -72.50 -24.37 11.40
CA GLU A 105 -71.08 -24.66 11.56
C GLU A 105 -70.49 -25.29 10.29
N GLN A 106 -71.12 -26.34 9.78
CA GLN A 106 -70.63 -27.09 8.63
C GLN A 106 -70.70 -26.26 7.34
N ARG A 107 -71.71 -25.39 7.20
CA ARG A 107 -71.84 -24.49 6.05
C ARG A 107 -70.65 -23.53 5.93
N VAL A 108 -70.15 -23.05 7.07
CA VAL A 108 -68.94 -22.22 7.14
C VAL A 108 -67.69 -23.08 6.98
N ARG A 109 -67.48 -24.09 7.85
CA ARG A 109 -66.24 -24.88 7.91
C ARG A 109 -65.91 -25.58 6.59
N SER A 110 -66.92 -26.11 5.89
CA SER A 110 -66.75 -26.83 4.63
C SER A 110 -66.50 -25.92 3.42
N ASN A 111 -66.49 -24.59 3.58
CA ASN A 111 -66.17 -23.65 2.51
C ASN A 111 -64.96 -22.75 2.85
N LEU A 112 -64.33 -22.92 4.02
CA LEU A 112 -63.13 -22.16 4.39
C LEU A 112 -61.94 -22.37 3.42
N TYR A 113 -61.83 -23.54 2.78
CA TYR A 113 -60.76 -23.76 1.79
C TYR A 113 -60.98 -23.03 0.46
N LYS A 114 -62.17 -22.47 0.22
CA LYS A 114 -62.51 -21.74 -1.02
C LYS A 114 -62.25 -20.24 -0.92
N VAL A 115 -62.21 -19.70 0.30
CA VAL A 115 -62.02 -18.26 0.50
C VAL A 115 -60.54 -17.88 0.36
N ASP A 116 -60.27 -16.63 0.00
CA ASP A 116 -58.91 -16.09 -0.08
C ASP A 116 -58.27 -15.90 1.31
N ASN A 117 -56.97 -15.62 1.34
CA ASN A 117 -56.25 -15.42 2.60
C ASN A 117 -56.77 -14.20 3.38
N ASN A 118 -57.24 -13.13 2.72
CA ASN A 118 -57.77 -11.94 3.41
C ASN A 118 -59.07 -12.25 4.16
N VAL A 119 -59.91 -13.13 3.61
CA VAL A 119 -61.12 -13.60 4.29
C VAL A 119 -60.75 -14.42 5.52
N LEU A 120 -59.78 -15.34 5.41
CA LEU A 120 -59.27 -16.11 6.57
C LEU A 120 -58.71 -15.19 7.66
N ILE A 121 -57.90 -14.19 7.28
CA ILE A 121 -57.37 -13.19 8.20
C ILE A 121 -58.49 -12.40 8.88
N GLY A 122 -59.52 -12.00 8.12
CA GLY A 122 -60.68 -11.31 8.67
C GLY A 122 -61.49 -12.17 9.66
N ILE A 123 -61.59 -13.49 9.45
CA ILE A 123 -62.22 -14.41 10.42
C ILE A 123 -61.42 -14.45 11.73
N LEU A 124 -60.08 -14.45 11.64
CA LEU A 124 -59.17 -14.57 12.78
C LEU A 124 -59.01 -13.25 13.56
N ALA A 125 -59.16 -12.11 12.92
CA ALA A 125 -58.98 -10.80 13.54
C ALA A 125 -60.19 -10.34 14.39
N ASN A 126 -61.36 -10.94 14.19
CA ASN A 126 -62.62 -10.51 14.79
C ASN A 126 -62.93 -11.29 16.09
N ASN A 127 -63.50 -10.62 17.09
CA ASN A 127 -64.07 -11.31 18.26
C ASN A 127 -65.34 -12.11 17.86
N PRO A 128 -65.92 -12.97 18.73
CA PRO A 128 -67.04 -13.83 18.32
C PRO A 128 -68.27 -13.10 17.73
N ASP A 129 -68.61 -11.91 18.21
CA ASP A 129 -69.74 -11.14 17.69
C ASP A 129 -69.44 -10.49 16.33
N GLU A 130 -68.25 -9.89 16.21
CA GLU A 130 -67.74 -9.31 14.97
C GLU A 130 -67.57 -10.39 13.89
N CYS A 131 -67.11 -11.57 14.29
CA CYS A 131 -66.86 -12.69 13.39
C CYS A 131 -68.18 -13.23 12.83
N ARG A 132 -69.24 -13.35 13.63
CA ARG A 132 -70.58 -13.67 13.12
C ARG A 132 -71.07 -12.65 12.09
N ALA A 133 -70.93 -11.35 12.41
CA ALA A 133 -71.32 -10.30 11.48
C ALA A 133 -70.51 -10.41 10.17
N TYR A 134 -69.20 -10.65 10.28
CA TYR A 134 -68.28 -10.80 9.17
C TYR A 134 -68.59 -12.01 8.28
N LEU A 135 -68.81 -13.19 8.88
CA LEU A 135 -69.14 -14.42 8.16
C LEU A 135 -70.42 -14.25 7.32
N ALA A 136 -71.41 -13.55 7.86
CA ALA A 136 -72.69 -13.34 7.19
C ALA A 136 -72.61 -12.38 5.99
N GLU A 137 -71.54 -11.56 5.88
CA GLU A 137 -71.27 -10.73 4.71
C GLU A 137 -70.56 -11.50 3.57
N LYS A 138 -70.10 -12.73 3.80
CA LYS A 138 -69.35 -13.52 2.80
C LYS A 138 -70.26 -14.49 2.07
N VAL A 139 -70.31 -14.36 0.75
CA VAL A 139 -71.14 -15.18 -0.14
C VAL A 139 -70.76 -16.65 -0.09
N GLU A 140 -69.49 -16.95 0.18
CA GLU A 140 -68.93 -18.30 0.24
C GLU A 140 -69.49 -19.11 1.42
N PHE A 141 -69.97 -18.44 2.48
CA PHE A 141 -70.58 -19.07 3.65
C PHE A 141 -72.11 -19.13 3.58
N GLY A 142 -72.69 -18.78 2.42
CA GLY A 142 -74.11 -18.97 2.14
C GLY A 142 -74.99 -17.95 2.84
N LEU A 143 -76.22 -18.37 3.15
CA LEU A 143 -77.29 -17.45 3.52
C LEU A 143 -77.47 -17.39 5.03
N LEU A 144 -76.37 -17.20 5.76
CA LEU A 144 -76.38 -17.08 7.23
C LEU A 144 -77.34 -15.97 7.71
N LYS A 145 -77.43 -14.84 6.97
CA LYS A 145 -78.37 -13.75 7.25
C LYS A 145 -79.84 -14.15 7.14
N GLU A 146 -80.15 -15.17 6.34
CA GLU A 146 -81.50 -15.69 6.14
C GLU A 146 -81.82 -16.83 7.12
N ALA A 147 -80.85 -17.28 7.92
CA ALA A 147 -81.04 -18.36 8.86
C ALA A 147 -82.07 -17.97 9.94
N LYS A 148 -82.96 -18.90 10.29
CA LYS A 148 -83.93 -18.66 11.37
C LYS A 148 -83.22 -18.54 12.71
N GLY A 149 -83.54 -17.49 13.44
CA GLY A 149 -82.83 -17.11 14.66
C GLY A 149 -81.63 -16.19 14.44
N TRP A 150 -81.30 -15.82 13.18
CA TRP A 150 -80.30 -14.79 12.91
C TRP A 150 -80.84 -13.39 13.25
N GLN A 151 -80.10 -12.68 14.10
CA GLN A 151 -80.44 -11.35 14.57
C GLN A 151 -79.83 -10.27 13.65
N PRO A 152 -80.43 -9.06 13.56
CA PRO A 152 -79.82 -7.92 12.90
C PRO A 152 -78.48 -7.53 13.56
N ASN A 153 -77.53 -7.03 12.77
CA ASN A 153 -76.27 -6.51 13.29
C ASN A 153 -76.53 -5.24 14.14
N VAL A 154 -75.84 -5.14 15.27
CA VAL A 154 -75.82 -3.98 16.14
C VAL A 154 -74.49 -3.26 15.97
N MET A 155 -74.52 -1.96 15.68
CA MET A 155 -73.31 -1.15 15.56
C MET A 155 -72.81 -0.75 16.94
N VAL A 156 -71.59 -1.16 17.28
CA VAL A 156 -70.93 -0.86 18.57
C VAL A 156 -69.80 0.14 18.35
N PRO A 157 -69.63 1.18 19.19
CA PRO A 157 -68.51 2.11 19.07
C PRO A 157 -67.16 1.40 19.23
N GLY A 158 -66.34 1.43 18.18
CA GLY A 158 -64.98 0.91 18.18
C GLY A 158 -63.92 2.02 18.04
N PRO A 159 -62.64 1.69 18.27
CA PRO A 159 -61.53 2.65 18.23
C PRO A 159 -61.30 3.31 16.86
N THR A 160 -61.79 2.73 15.77
CA THR A 160 -61.66 3.24 14.40
C THR A 160 -63.00 3.62 13.75
N GLY A 161 -64.11 3.51 14.48
CA GLY A 161 -65.47 3.75 13.98
C GLY A 161 -66.49 2.73 14.52
N PRO A 162 -67.78 2.85 14.19
CA PRO A 162 -68.79 1.85 14.54
C PRO A 162 -68.49 0.50 13.87
N VAL A 163 -68.38 -0.57 14.67
CA VAL A 163 -68.11 -1.95 14.21
C VAL A 163 -69.39 -2.79 14.33
N PRO A 164 -69.75 -3.60 13.33
CA PRO A 164 -70.94 -4.44 13.39
C PRO A 164 -70.72 -5.65 14.30
N HIS A 165 -71.58 -5.82 15.31
CA HIS A 165 -71.66 -7.00 16.17
C HIS A 165 -72.92 -7.79 15.86
N ASN A 166 -72.84 -9.12 15.87
CA ASN A 166 -74.00 -9.98 15.72
C ASN A 166 -74.15 -10.94 16.91
N LYS A 167 -75.33 -10.96 17.52
CA LYS A 167 -75.66 -11.75 18.74
C LYS A 167 -76.41 -13.06 18.44
N SER A 168 -76.30 -13.59 17.23
CA SER A 168 -76.95 -14.86 16.79
C SER A 168 -76.30 -16.12 17.38
N VAL A 169 -76.07 -16.14 18.70
CA VAL A 169 -75.50 -17.26 19.45
C VAL A 169 -76.36 -18.54 19.34
N ALA A 170 -77.66 -18.38 19.06
CA ALA A 170 -78.58 -19.50 18.84
C ALA A 170 -78.28 -20.25 17.53
N VAL A 171 -77.73 -19.59 16.52
CA VAL A 171 -77.39 -20.18 15.20
C VAL A 171 -75.90 -20.56 15.15
N LEU A 172 -75.00 -19.67 15.58
CA LEU A 172 -73.56 -19.94 15.68
C LEU A 172 -73.09 -19.65 17.11
N PRO A 173 -72.99 -20.65 17.99
CA PRO A 173 -72.48 -20.47 19.35
C PRO A 173 -71.03 -19.95 19.39
N ASP A 174 -70.61 -19.31 20.49
CA ASP A 174 -69.23 -18.79 20.61
C ASP A 174 -68.19 -19.91 20.47
N THR A 175 -68.49 -21.10 21.00
CA THR A 175 -67.63 -22.29 20.87
C THR A 175 -67.47 -22.72 19.41
N THR A 176 -68.50 -22.57 18.59
CA THR A 176 -68.48 -22.90 17.16
C THR A 176 -67.70 -21.84 16.37
N VAL A 177 -67.86 -20.56 16.70
CA VAL A 177 -67.04 -19.48 16.10
C VAL A 177 -65.57 -19.72 16.39
N LYS A 178 -65.22 -20.12 17.63
CA LYS A 178 -63.85 -20.48 17.99
C LYS A 178 -63.32 -21.65 17.14
N GLN A 179 -64.11 -22.71 16.94
CA GLN A 179 -63.73 -23.84 16.08
C GLN A 179 -63.57 -23.45 14.60
N ILE A 180 -64.38 -22.51 14.10
CA ILE A 180 -64.23 -21.93 12.76
C ILE A 180 -62.91 -21.16 12.66
N GLN A 181 -62.57 -20.36 13.67
CA GLN A 181 -61.30 -19.64 13.73
C GLN A 181 -60.10 -20.60 13.81
N GLU A 182 -60.17 -21.64 14.63
CA GLU A 182 -59.16 -22.70 14.71
C GLU A 182 -58.99 -23.44 13.37
N HIS A 183 -60.04 -23.64 12.59
CA HIS A 183 -59.92 -24.25 11.26
C HIS A 183 -59.37 -23.26 10.21
N ALA A 184 -59.79 -21.99 10.28
CA ALA A 184 -59.29 -20.94 9.39
C ALA A 184 -57.79 -20.66 9.62
N SER A 185 -57.32 -20.72 10.87
CA SER A 185 -55.91 -20.54 11.22
C SER A 185 -55.04 -21.62 10.59
N GLN A 186 -55.50 -22.87 10.60
CA GLN A 186 -54.82 -24.03 10.03
C GLN A 186 -54.69 -23.92 8.51
N ILE A 187 -55.79 -23.58 7.82
CA ILE A 187 -55.80 -23.41 6.35
C ILE A 187 -54.86 -22.29 5.93
N LEU A 188 -54.88 -21.16 6.63
CA LEU A 188 -54.00 -20.02 6.33
C LEU A 188 -52.52 -20.42 6.45
N LEU A 189 -52.13 -21.06 7.57
CA LEU A 189 -50.74 -21.46 7.78
C LEU A 189 -50.28 -22.47 6.71
N SER A 190 -51.11 -23.46 6.37
CA SER A 190 -50.80 -24.45 5.32
C SER A 190 -50.55 -23.80 3.95
N ARG A 191 -51.35 -22.80 3.57
CA ARG A 191 -51.15 -22.06 2.31
C ARG A 191 -49.89 -21.21 2.31
N LEU A 192 -49.60 -20.55 3.42
CA LEU A 192 -48.39 -19.73 3.55
C LEU A 192 -47.12 -20.60 3.50
N ILE A 193 -47.14 -21.77 4.13
CA ILE A 193 -46.05 -22.75 4.00
C ILE A 193 -45.89 -23.18 2.54
N ALA A 194 -46.96 -23.66 1.89
CA ALA A 194 -46.91 -24.19 0.52
C ALA A 194 -46.35 -23.20 -0.51
N THR A 195 -46.49 -21.89 -0.26
CA THR A 195 -46.07 -20.83 -1.18
C THR A 195 -44.78 -20.14 -0.76
N SER A 196 -44.22 -20.46 0.41
CA SER A 196 -43.01 -19.81 0.91
C SER A 196 -41.77 -20.20 0.10
N THR A 197 -40.89 -19.24 -0.11
CA THR A 197 -39.51 -19.42 -0.58
C THR A 197 -38.49 -19.03 0.50
N ASP A 198 -38.95 -18.62 1.68
CA ASP A 198 -38.09 -18.24 2.80
C ASP A 198 -37.69 -19.49 3.59
N LYS A 199 -36.53 -20.04 3.22
CA LYS A 199 -35.91 -21.20 3.89
C LYS A 199 -35.73 -20.96 5.39
N VAL A 200 -35.32 -19.75 5.79
CA VAL A 200 -35.03 -19.43 7.20
C VAL A 200 -36.32 -19.45 8.01
N ALA A 201 -37.39 -18.85 7.49
CA ALA A 201 -38.69 -18.85 8.16
C ALA A 201 -39.28 -20.26 8.29
N LEU A 202 -39.16 -21.10 7.25
CA LEU A 202 -39.60 -22.51 7.28
C LEU A 202 -38.80 -23.33 8.31
N LYS A 203 -37.47 -23.17 8.34
CA LYS A 203 -36.62 -23.84 9.32
C LYS A 203 -36.93 -23.40 10.76
N GLN A 204 -37.09 -22.10 10.98
CA GLN A 204 -37.49 -21.57 12.29
C GLN A 204 -38.88 -22.08 12.74
N LEU A 205 -39.78 -22.36 11.79
CA LEU A 205 -41.08 -22.95 12.08
C LEU A 205 -40.93 -24.40 12.56
N LEU A 206 -40.07 -25.18 11.90
CA LEU A 206 -39.78 -26.58 12.25
C LEU A 206 -39.03 -26.70 13.58
N ASP A 207 -38.09 -25.80 13.84
CA ASP A 207 -37.21 -25.81 15.02
C ASP A 207 -37.82 -25.11 16.25
N ALA A 208 -39.06 -24.62 16.16
CA ALA A 208 -39.69 -23.87 17.23
C ALA A 208 -39.88 -24.74 18.50
N THR A 209 -39.25 -24.33 19.60
CA THR A 209 -39.31 -25.01 20.92
C THR A 209 -40.25 -24.31 21.92
N SER A 210 -40.80 -23.16 21.56
CA SER A 210 -41.69 -22.34 22.40
C SER A 210 -42.73 -21.60 21.59
N GLN A 211 -43.79 -21.12 22.24
CA GLN A 211 -44.84 -20.31 21.62
C GLN A 211 -44.30 -19.03 20.98
N ASP A 212 -43.34 -18.36 21.61
CA ASP A 212 -42.76 -17.10 21.09
C ASP A 212 -41.88 -17.33 19.86
N GLN A 213 -41.17 -18.46 19.79
CA GLN A 213 -40.45 -18.86 18.58
C GLN A 213 -41.41 -19.22 17.45
N LEU A 214 -42.46 -20.00 17.76
CA LEU A 214 -43.49 -20.37 16.80
C LEU A 214 -44.20 -19.13 16.22
N ASN A 215 -44.58 -18.17 17.07
CA ASN A 215 -45.22 -16.92 16.64
C ASN A 215 -44.32 -16.11 15.70
N ARG A 216 -43.02 -16.00 16.01
CA ARG A 216 -42.07 -15.28 15.15
C ARG A 216 -41.87 -15.97 13.81
N ALA A 217 -41.73 -17.29 13.79
CA ALA A 217 -41.60 -18.06 12.56
C ALA A 217 -42.84 -17.95 11.67
N MET A 218 -44.04 -18.06 12.27
CA MET A 218 -45.30 -17.84 11.55
C MET A 218 -45.38 -16.41 10.98
N GLN A 219 -44.99 -15.40 11.75
CA GLN A 219 -44.97 -14.00 11.27
C GLN A 219 -44.01 -13.81 10.09
N ALA A 220 -42.84 -14.44 10.11
CA ALA A 220 -41.88 -14.41 9.00
C ALA A 220 -42.48 -15.03 7.72
N LEU A 221 -43.34 -16.05 7.85
CA LEU A 221 -44.12 -16.62 6.74
C LEU A 221 -45.32 -15.76 6.32
N GLY A 222 -45.51 -14.56 6.90
CA GLY A 222 -46.63 -13.66 6.60
C GLY A 222 -47.91 -13.97 7.38
N TYR A 223 -47.85 -14.79 8.43
CA TYR A 223 -49.00 -15.06 9.29
C TYR A 223 -49.27 -13.87 10.22
N PRO A 224 -50.51 -13.35 10.31
CA PRO A 224 -50.77 -12.13 11.07
C PRO A 224 -50.67 -12.36 12.58
N GLN A 225 -50.00 -11.44 13.27
CA GLN A 225 -49.82 -11.48 14.73
C GLN A 225 -51.15 -11.54 15.49
N SER A 226 -52.18 -10.84 15.01
CA SER A 226 -53.51 -10.85 15.62
C SER A 226 -54.16 -12.24 15.62
N ALA A 227 -53.76 -13.13 14.70
CA ALA A 227 -54.29 -14.48 14.58
C ALA A 227 -53.45 -15.54 15.30
N SER A 228 -52.24 -15.22 15.76
CA SER A 228 -51.30 -16.20 16.32
C SER A 228 -51.84 -16.89 17.59
N ILE A 229 -52.83 -16.30 18.26
CA ILE A 229 -53.52 -16.89 19.42
C ILE A 229 -54.22 -18.22 19.12
N HIS A 230 -54.50 -18.51 17.84
CA HIS A 230 -55.22 -19.71 17.40
C HIS A 230 -54.31 -20.90 17.06
N ILE A 231 -52.98 -20.75 17.17
CA ILE A 231 -52.01 -21.82 16.93
C ILE A 231 -51.09 -21.93 18.15
N THR A 232 -51.02 -23.11 18.76
CA THR A 232 -50.25 -23.34 19.98
C THR A 232 -49.04 -24.24 19.75
N HIS A 233 -48.00 -24.07 20.57
CA HIS A 233 -46.88 -25.01 20.62
C HIS A 233 -47.24 -26.27 21.44
N PRO A 234 -46.79 -27.48 21.05
CA PRO A 234 -46.05 -27.80 19.81
C PRO A 234 -46.94 -27.78 18.58
N LEU A 235 -46.37 -27.36 17.44
CA LEU A 235 -47.11 -27.22 16.19
C LEU A 235 -47.76 -28.54 15.73
N THR A 236 -47.11 -29.68 16.02
CA THR A 236 -47.61 -31.03 15.71
C THR A 236 -48.92 -31.39 16.41
N THR A 237 -49.20 -30.83 17.59
CA THR A 237 -50.47 -31.06 18.29
C THR A 237 -51.53 -30.03 17.90
N SER A 238 -51.14 -28.78 17.62
CA SER A 238 -52.06 -27.71 17.25
C SER A 238 -52.59 -27.84 15.82
N VAL A 239 -51.77 -28.35 14.88
CA VAL A 239 -52.15 -28.54 13.48
C VAL A 239 -51.55 -29.87 12.97
N PRO A 240 -52.28 -30.99 13.06
CA PRO A 240 -51.79 -32.28 12.57
C PRO A 240 -51.40 -32.23 11.08
N GLY A 241 -50.22 -32.77 10.73
CA GLY A 241 -49.71 -32.85 9.35
C GLY A 241 -48.94 -31.63 8.84
N ILE A 242 -49.06 -30.47 9.49
CA ILE A 242 -48.40 -29.23 9.02
C ILE A 242 -46.87 -29.30 9.11
N HIS A 243 -46.34 -30.06 10.08
CA HIS A 243 -44.90 -30.21 10.28
C HIS A 243 -44.25 -30.93 9.09
N ASN A 244 -44.86 -32.02 8.61
CA ASN A 244 -44.37 -32.73 7.43
C ASN A 244 -44.45 -31.85 6.19
N GLN A 245 -45.56 -31.12 6.01
CA GLN A 245 -45.70 -30.18 4.90
C GLN A 245 -44.61 -29.08 4.93
N ALA A 246 -44.30 -28.55 6.11
CA ALA A 246 -43.23 -27.56 6.27
C ALA A 246 -41.84 -28.16 5.99
N LEU A 247 -41.60 -29.41 6.39
CA LEU A 247 -40.35 -30.11 6.16
C LEU A 247 -40.13 -30.43 4.68
N GLU A 248 -41.15 -30.94 3.99
CA GLU A 248 -41.13 -31.18 2.55
C GLU A 248 -40.82 -29.87 1.81
N ARG A 249 -41.51 -28.78 2.16
CA ARG A 249 -41.28 -27.48 1.52
C ARG A 249 -39.91 -26.89 1.82
N GLU A 250 -39.43 -27.00 3.06
CA GLU A 250 -38.07 -26.54 3.42
C GLU A 250 -37.00 -27.27 2.61
N THR A 251 -37.18 -28.59 2.43
CA THR A 251 -36.28 -29.43 1.62
C THR A 251 -36.27 -28.98 0.16
N GLU A 252 -37.43 -28.76 -0.46
CA GLU A 252 -37.53 -28.28 -1.85
C GLU A 252 -36.82 -26.94 -2.05
N VAL A 253 -37.06 -25.97 -1.15
CA VAL A 253 -36.47 -24.63 -1.24
C VAL A 253 -34.96 -24.69 -1.01
N ARG A 254 -34.50 -25.51 -0.07
CA ARG A 254 -33.07 -25.75 0.19
C ARG A 254 -32.37 -26.34 -1.04
N GLN A 255 -32.94 -27.38 -1.64
CA GLN A 255 -32.37 -28.02 -2.84
C GLN A 255 -32.27 -27.04 -4.02
N ALA A 256 -33.31 -26.24 -4.26
CA ALA A 256 -33.28 -25.22 -5.30
C ALA A 256 -32.19 -24.17 -5.05
N TRP A 257 -32.03 -23.73 -3.80
CA TRP A 257 -30.99 -22.77 -3.42
C TRP A 257 -29.58 -23.31 -3.67
N VAL A 258 -29.31 -24.58 -3.31
CA VAL A 258 -28.00 -25.20 -3.56
C VAL A 258 -27.69 -25.22 -5.06
N LYS A 259 -28.61 -25.67 -5.90
CA LYS A 259 -28.42 -25.74 -7.36
C LYS A 259 -28.13 -24.38 -7.99
N GLU A 260 -28.79 -23.33 -7.53
CA GLU A 260 -28.60 -21.96 -8.05
C GLU A 260 -27.26 -21.34 -7.61
N ASN A 261 -26.75 -21.69 -6.43
CA ASN A 261 -25.63 -20.95 -5.82
C ASN A 261 -24.30 -21.70 -5.79
N PHE A 262 -24.29 -23.02 -6.00
CA PHE A 262 -23.08 -23.83 -5.83
C PHE A 262 -21.98 -23.50 -6.85
N ALA A 263 -22.31 -23.34 -8.13
CA ALA A 263 -21.33 -22.99 -9.16
C ALA A 263 -20.63 -21.66 -8.86
N THR A 264 -21.37 -20.65 -8.38
CA THR A 264 -20.79 -19.36 -7.96
C THR A 264 -19.88 -19.51 -6.73
N TYR A 265 -20.22 -20.38 -5.79
CA TYR A 265 -19.32 -20.70 -4.67
C TYR A 265 -18.00 -21.28 -5.17
N VAL A 266 -18.06 -22.29 -6.05
CA VAL A 266 -16.85 -22.92 -6.62
C VAL A 266 -16.00 -21.92 -7.41
N LEU A 267 -16.63 -21.04 -8.20
CA LEU A 267 -15.92 -19.99 -8.95
C LEU A 267 -15.18 -19.00 -8.05
N ASN A 268 -15.67 -18.76 -6.83
CA ASN A 268 -15.07 -17.83 -5.87
C ASN A 268 -13.98 -18.46 -4.99
N LEU A 269 -13.74 -19.77 -5.09
CA LEU A 269 -12.63 -20.41 -4.39
C LEU A 269 -11.30 -19.98 -5.02
N SER A 270 -10.30 -19.71 -4.17
CA SER A 270 -8.94 -19.49 -4.64
C SER A 270 -8.31 -20.78 -5.18
N GLU A 271 -7.23 -20.67 -5.95
CA GLU A 271 -6.49 -21.85 -6.42
C GLU A 271 -5.99 -22.72 -5.25
N GLU A 272 -5.53 -22.12 -4.16
CA GLU A 272 -5.11 -22.83 -2.94
C GLU A 272 -6.28 -23.57 -2.28
N ASP A 273 -7.44 -22.92 -2.17
CA ASP A 273 -8.64 -23.54 -1.59
C ASP A 273 -9.16 -24.70 -2.46
N LEU A 274 -9.12 -24.53 -3.79
CA LEU A 274 -9.48 -25.60 -4.74
C LEU A 274 -8.56 -26.80 -4.56
N LEU A 275 -7.24 -26.60 -4.57
CA LEU A 275 -6.26 -27.68 -4.38
C LEU A 275 -6.45 -28.39 -3.03
N ALA A 276 -6.86 -27.68 -1.99
CA ALA A 276 -7.18 -28.26 -0.69
C ALA A 276 -8.46 -29.13 -0.68
N LYS A 277 -9.31 -29.08 -1.72
CA LYS A 277 -10.52 -29.93 -1.83
C LYS A 277 -10.25 -31.35 -2.37
N LYS A 278 -8.99 -31.72 -2.65
CA LYS A 278 -8.61 -33.07 -3.13
C LYS A 278 -9.26 -34.21 -2.32
N ASP A 279 -9.03 -34.25 -1.02
CA ASP A 279 -9.59 -35.30 -0.13
C ASP A 279 -11.12 -35.31 -0.12
N THR A 280 -11.75 -34.15 -0.37
CA THR A 280 -13.22 -34.02 -0.45
C THR A 280 -13.75 -34.68 -1.72
N LEU A 281 -13.07 -34.47 -2.84
CA LEU A 281 -13.41 -35.05 -4.14
C LEU A 281 -13.20 -36.57 -4.16
N GLU A 282 -12.11 -37.04 -3.57
CA GLU A 282 -11.78 -38.47 -3.45
C GLU A 282 -12.65 -39.21 -2.43
N SER A 283 -13.39 -38.48 -1.57
CA SER A 283 -14.28 -39.08 -0.59
C SER A 283 -15.48 -39.79 -1.23
N LYS A 284 -16.06 -40.76 -0.50
CA LYS A 284 -17.35 -41.36 -0.90
C LYS A 284 -18.44 -40.27 -0.94
N LYS A 285 -19.40 -40.37 -1.87
CA LYS A 285 -20.50 -39.39 -2.06
C LYS A 285 -21.17 -38.96 -0.74
N GLN A 286 -21.46 -39.90 0.16
CA GLN A 286 -22.06 -39.61 1.47
C GLN A 286 -21.22 -38.70 2.40
N TYR A 287 -19.93 -38.52 2.13
CA TYR A 287 -19.02 -37.67 2.90
C TYR A 287 -18.62 -36.38 2.17
N PHE A 288 -19.02 -36.21 0.91
CA PHE A 288 -18.65 -35.04 0.09
C PHE A 288 -19.01 -33.72 0.77
N ALA A 289 -20.24 -33.62 1.30
CA ALA A 289 -20.71 -32.41 1.99
C ALA A 289 -19.83 -32.01 3.18
N GLU A 290 -19.21 -32.97 3.89
CA GLU A 290 -18.41 -32.68 5.08
C GLU A 290 -17.11 -31.92 4.78
N GLY A 291 -16.61 -31.97 3.54
CA GLY A 291 -15.42 -31.25 3.07
C GLY A 291 -15.70 -29.89 2.41
N LEU A 292 -16.98 -29.52 2.26
CA LEU A 292 -17.39 -28.20 1.78
C LEU A 292 -17.32 -27.15 2.90
N ASP A 293 -17.37 -25.88 2.53
CA ASP A 293 -17.45 -24.78 3.48
C ASP A 293 -18.92 -24.46 3.83
N GLU A 294 -19.16 -23.81 4.97
CA GLU A 294 -20.51 -23.31 5.29
C GLU A 294 -20.92 -22.18 4.33
N PRO A 295 -22.18 -22.13 3.87
CA PRO A 295 -23.30 -22.98 4.29
C PRO A 295 -23.41 -24.32 3.55
N PHE A 296 -22.70 -24.56 2.45
CA PHE A 296 -22.90 -25.75 1.61
C PHE A 296 -22.64 -27.07 2.33
N LYS A 297 -21.74 -27.08 3.32
CA LYS A 297 -21.54 -28.23 4.20
C LYS A 297 -22.84 -28.72 4.85
N SER A 298 -23.58 -27.80 5.47
CA SER A 298 -24.82 -28.14 6.16
C SER A 298 -25.97 -28.34 5.18
N GLU A 299 -26.02 -27.56 4.11
CA GLU A 299 -27.13 -27.55 3.16
C GLU A 299 -27.11 -28.74 2.19
N CYS A 300 -25.95 -29.35 1.92
CA CYS A 300 -25.83 -30.50 1.01
C CYS A 300 -26.00 -31.86 1.69
N ARG A 301 -26.14 -31.92 3.02
CA ARG A 301 -26.08 -33.18 3.80
C ARG A 301 -27.13 -34.22 3.40
N ASP A 302 -28.32 -33.77 3.05
CA ASP A 302 -29.48 -34.65 2.77
C ASP A 302 -29.83 -34.68 1.27
N LEU A 303 -28.88 -34.35 0.39
CA LEU A 303 -29.06 -34.48 -1.06
C LEU A 303 -28.96 -35.94 -1.51
N SER A 304 -29.57 -36.26 -2.65
CA SER A 304 -29.43 -37.60 -3.24
C SER A 304 -28.02 -37.83 -3.78
N GLU A 305 -27.60 -39.09 -3.98
CA GLU A 305 -26.29 -39.39 -4.56
C GLU A 305 -26.10 -38.83 -5.98
N GLU A 306 -27.20 -38.71 -6.75
CA GLU A 306 -27.19 -38.11 -8.09
C GLU A 306 -26.94 -36.60 -8.02
N GLU A 307 -27.59 -35.91 -7.08
CA GLU A 307 -27.36 -34.48 -6.83
C GLU A 307 -25.94 -34.22 -6.32
N ILE A 308 -25.43 -35.08 -5.43
CA ILE A 308 -24.04 -34.98 -4.97
C ILE A 308 -23.05 -35.21 -6.12
N ALA A 309 -23.32 -36.14 -7.04
CA ALA A 309 -22.47 -36.38 -8.20
C ALA A 309 -22.39 -35.13 -9.11
N GLU A 310 -23.52 -34.45 -9.34
CA GLU A 310 -23.57 -33.20 -10.11
C GLU A 310 -22.71 -32.10 -9.44
N LEU A 311 -22.86 -31.89 -8.12
CA LEU A 311 -22.07 -30.89 -7.39
C LEU A 311 -20.58 -31.27 -7.34
N ARG A 312 -20.28 -32.56 -7.18
CA ARG A 312 -18.91 -33.07 -7.16
C ARG A 312 -18.25 -32.93 -8.54
N GLY A 313 -18.99 -33.10 -9.62
CA GLY A 313 -18.53 -32.81 -10.98
C GLY A 313 -18.18 -31.34 -11.18
N ILE A 314 -19.00 -30.40 -10.72
CA ILE A 314 -18.73 -28.95 -10.83
C ILE A 314 -17.45 -28.57 -10.07
N LEU A 315 -17.32 -29.01 -8.82
CA LEU A 315 -16.13 -28.75 -8.01
C LEU A 315 -14.90 -29.47 -8.60
N GLY A 316 -15.09 -30.71 -9.05
CA GLY A 316 -14.07 -31.54 -9.68
C GLY A 316 -13.49 -30.87 -10.92
N ALA A 317 -14.32 -30.38 -11.84
CA ALA A 317 -13.84 -29.73 -13.07
C ALA A 317 -12.97 -28.50 -12.78
N ARG A 318 -13.34 -27.67 -11.79
CA ARG A 318 -12.54 -26.51 -11.37
C ARG A 318 -11.26 -26.91 -10.64
N TYR A 319 -11.32 -27.93 -9.78
CA TYR A 319 -10.12 -28.49 -9.16
C TYR A 319 -9.16 -29.04 -10.21
N LEU A 320 -9.66 -29.80 -11.19
CA LEU A 320 -8.86 -30.39 -12.26
C LEU A 320 -8.23 -29.35 -13.18
N GLN A 321 -8.96 -28.28 -13.52
CA GLN A 321 -8.40 -27.15 -14.25
C GLN A 321 -7.14 -26.60 -13.57
N VAL A 322 -7.18 -26.38 -12.25
CA VAL A 322 -6.04 -25.85 -11.50
C VAL A 322 -4.96 -26.90 -11.31
N ALA A 323 -5.32 -28.11 -10.86
CA ALA A 323 -4.37 -29.18 -10.58
C ALA A 323 -3.57 -29.58 -11.82
N LEU A 324 -4.24 -29.73 -12.97
CA LEU A 324 -3.59 -30.12 -14.22
C LEU A 324 -2.76 -28.99 -14.83
N SER A 325 -3.08 -27.72 -14.55
CA SER A 325 -2.25 -26.58 -15.00
C SER A 325 -0.81 -26.63 -14.47
N ILE A 326 -0.57 -27.31 -13.34
CA ILE A 326 0.73 -27.42 -12.68
C ILE A 326 1.32 -28.84 -12.65
N THR A 327 0.61 -29.84 -13.20
CA THR A 327 1.08 -31.23 -13.23
C THR A 327 2.28 -31.39 -14.17
N GLY A 328 3.30 -32.15 -13.77
CA GLY A 328 4.39 -32.51 -14.67
C GLY A 328 4.04 -33.75 -15.51
N GLY A 329 4.42 -33.79 -16.78
CA GLY A 329 4.16 -34.93 -17.67
C GLY A 329 3.97 -34.50 -19.12
N ASP A 330 3.83 -35.47 -20.03
CA ASP A 330 3.36 -35.18 -21.39
C ASP A 330 1.83 -35.13 -21.38
N VAL A 331 1.28 -33.95 -21.63
CA VAL A 331 -0.15 -33.67 -21.52
C VAL A 331 -0.85 -33.60 -22.88
N LEU A 332 -0.11 -33.83 -23.98
CA LEU A 332 -0.62 -33.63 -25.32
C LEU A 332 -1.71 -34.64 -25.70
N ASP A 333 -1.58 -35.89 -25.23
CA ASP A 333 -2.56 -36.95 -25.48
C ASP A 333 -3.90 -36.61 -24.83
N ALA A 334 -3.90 -36.14 -23.58
CA ALA A 334 -5.11 -35.68 -22.88
C ALA A 334 -5.78 -34.46 -23.56
N LEU A 335 -5.01 -33.53 -24.12
CA LEU A 335 -5.55 -32.42 -24.90
C LEU A 335 -6.23 -32.87 -26.21
N ASN A 336 -5.69 -33.92 -26.83
CA ASN A 336 -6.17 -34.45 -28.10
C ASN A 336 -7.27 -35.51 -27.95
N ALA A 337 -7.47 -36.05 -26.75
CA ALA A 337 -8.51 -37.02 -26.43
C ALA A 337 -9.91 -36.49 -26.75
N SER A 338 -10.78 -37.37 -27.25
CA SER A 338 -12.21 -37.11 -27.29
C SER A 338 -12.80 -37.00 -25.88
N ASP A 339 -14.02 -36.47 -25.72
CA ASP A 339 -14.64 -36.37 -24.39
C ASP A 339 -14.79 -37.73 -23.70
N ASP A 340 -15.04 -38.79 -24.48
CA ASP A 340 -15.16 -40.17 -23.98
C ASP A 340 -13.82 -40.80 -23.57
N GLU A 341 -12.70 -40.28 -24.08
CA GLU A 341 -11.33 -40.78 -23.79
C GLU A 341 -10.59 -39.90 -22.76
N LEU A 342 -11.12 -38.71 -22.45
CA LEU A 342 -10.44 -37.72 -21.62
C LEU A 342 -10.23 -38.21 -20.18
N GLU A 343 -11.19 -38.97 -19.62
CA GLU A 343 -11.06 -39.57 -18.29
C GLU A 343 -9.84 -40.49 -18.21
N ASP A 344 -9.72 -41.43 -19.16
CA ASP A 344 -8.63 -42.42 -19.21
C ASP A 344 -7.26 -41.72 -19.31
N GLU A 345 -7.14 -40.68 -20.15
CA GLU A 345 -5.88 -39.94 -20.29
C GLU A 345 -5.53 -39.12 -19.05
N ILE A 346 -6.53 -38.61 -18.36
CA ILE A 346 -6.35 -37.90 -17.11
C ILE A 346 -5.92 -38.86 -15.98
N ASP A 347 -6.50 -40.06 -15.90
CA ASP A 347 -6.08 -41.10 -14.96
C ASP A 347 -4.63 -41.56 -15.22
N ASN A 348 -4.24 -41.69 -16.50
CA ASN A 348 -2.86 -41.96 -16.90
C ASN A 348 -1.88 -40.89 -16.38
N LEU A 349 -2.26 -39.61 -16.42
CA LEU A 349 -1.45 -38.51 -15.89
C LEU A 349 -1.27 -38.56 -14.36
N TRP A 350 -2.24 -39.09 -13.61
CA TRP A 350 -2.12 -39.28 -12.15
C TRP A 350 -1.42 -40.56 -11.73
N GLY A 351 -1.15 -41.49 -12.66
CA GLY A 351 -0.38 -42.70 -12.39
C GLY A 351 -1.11 -43.71 -11.48
N THR A 352 -2.43 -43.82 -11.60
CA THR A 352 -3.19 -44.86 -10.93
C THR A 352 -2.86 -46.22 -11.54
N GLU A 353 -2.19 -47.10 -10.78
CA GLU A 353 -1.91 -48.48 -11.21
C GLU A 353 -3.24 -49.22 -11.54
N GLU A 354 -3.24 -49.98 -12.64
CA GLU A 354 -4.36 -50.81 -13.15
C GLU A 354 -5.00 -51.77 -12.11
N ASP A 355 -4.41 -51.91 -10.92
CA ASP A 355 -4.80 -52.88 -9.88
C ASP A 355 -5.85 -52.35 -8.88
N GLN A 356 -6.25 -51.06 -8.95
CA GLN A 356 -7.44 -50.57 -8.24
C GLN A 356 -8.62 -50.50 -9.23
N ASP A 357 -9.53 -51.47 -9.13
CA ASP A 357 -10.82 -51.51 -9.84
C ASP A 357 -11.59 -50.18 -9.64
N GLY A 358 -11.45 -49.27 -10.62
CA GLY A 358 -12.12 -47.97 -10.71
C GLY A 358 -11.22 -46.79 -10.35
N GLY A 359 -10.91 -45.94 -11.34
CA GLY A 359 -10.27 -44.62 -11.17
C GLY A 359 -11.00 -43.72 -10.18
N TYR A 360 -10.50 -42.50 -9.95
CA TYR A 360 -11.13 -41.64 -8.95
C TYR A 360 -12.52 -41.18 -9.44
N PRO A 361 -13.64 -41.55 -8.78
CA PRO A 361 -14.98 -41.36 -9.34
C PRO A 361 -15.42 -39.91 -9.54
N TYR A 362 -14.63 -38.93 -9.08
CA TYR A 362 -14.91 -37.52 -9.32
C TYR A 362 -14.38 -37.05 -10.69
N ILE A 363 -13.48 -37.81 -11.33
CA ILE A 363 -12.89 -37.47 -12.63
C ILE A 363 -13.95 -37.69 -13.72
N GLU A 364 -14.58 -38.86 -13.77
CA GLU A 364 -15.75 -39.13 -14.63
C GLU A 364 -16.81 -38.02 -14.48
N GLU A 365 -17.17 -37.69 -13.24
CA GLU A 365 -18.17 -36.66 -12.93
C GLU A 365 -17.72 -35.25 -13.35
N ALA A 366 -16.43 -34.94 -13.27
CA ALA A 366 -15.85 -33.68 -13.69
C ALA A 366 -15.82 -33.55 -15.22
N VAL A 367 -15.41 -34.61 -15.92
CA VAL A 367 -15.40 -34.70 -17.38
C VAL A 367 -16.83 -34.59 -17.92
N ALA A 368 -17.79 -35.27 -17.30
CA ALA A 368 -19.21 -35.14 -17.65
C ALA A 368 -19.76 -33.73 -17.36
N SER A 369 -19.23 -33.03 -16.35
CA SER A 369 -19.68 -31.69 -15.98
C SER A 369 -19.14 -30.60 -16.91
N ASN A 370 -17.83 -30.55 -17.15
CA ASN A 370 -17.23 -29.51 -18.00
C ASN A 370 -15.84 -29.92 -18.52
N PRO A 371 -15.76 -30.67 -19.63
CA PRO A 371 -14.50 -31.18 -20.16
C PRO A 371 -13.66 -30.07 -20.82
N ALA A 372 -14.28 -29.00 -21.33
CA ALA A 372 -13.58 -27.84 -21.88
C ALA A 372 -12.75 -27.12 -20.82
N LEU A 373 -13.33 -26.88 -19.63
CA LEU A 373 -12.64 -26.22 -18.52
C LEU A 373 -11.42 -27.01 -18.04
N ILE A 374 -11.49 -28.33 -18.06
CA ILE A 374 -10.36 -29.20 -17.74
C ILE A 374 -9.25 -29.03 -18.78
N ARG A 375 -9.59 -29.09 -20.08
CA ARG A 375 -8.64 -28.87 -21.18
C ARG A 375 -7.99 -27.49 -21.16
N GLN A 376 -8.67 -26.45 -20.66
CA GLN A 376 -8.04 -25.14 -20.43
C GLN A 376 -6.85 -25.24 -19.47
N GLY A 377 -7.00 -25.96 -18.36
CA GLY A 377 -5.90 -26.20 -17.42
C GLY A 377 -4.74 -26.97 -18.07
N ILE A 378 -5.06 -28.01 -18.83
CA ILE A 378 -4.06 -28.82 -19.54
C ILE A 378 -3.33 -27.98 -20.61
N LEU A 379 -4.04 -27.12 -21.35
CA LEU A 379 -3.45 -26.22 -22.33
C LEU A 379 -2.51 -25.21 -21.68
N GLN A 380 -2.92 -24.64 -20.55
CA GLN A 380 -2.09 -23.72 -19.76
C GLN A 380 -0.78 -24.39 -19.35
N ASN A 381 -0.85 -25.64 -18.87
CA ASN A 381 0.32 -26.45 -18.54
C ASN A 381 1.26 -26.63 -19.74
N LEU A 382 0.72 -27.04 -20.89
CA LEU A 382 1.49 -27.25 -22.10
C LEU A 382 2.24 -25.97 -22.51
N ILE A 383 1.54 -24.83 -22.54
CA ILE A 383 2.11 -23.54 -22.92
C ILE A 383 3.23 -23.14 -21.94
N GLN A 384 2.96 -23.18 -20.63
CA GLN A 384 3.92 -22.75 -19.61
C GLN A 384 5.18 -23.62 -19.55
N ASN A 385 5.09 -24.89 -19.95
CA ASN A 385 6.22 -25.83 -19.95
C ASN A 385 6.93 -25.96 -21.30
N LEU A 386 6.59 -25.15 -22.31
CA LEU A 386 7.34 -25.12 -23.56
C LEU A 386 8.81 -24.72 -23.30
N ASP A 387 9.74 -25.48 -23.87
CA ASP A 387 11.16 -25.13 -23.79
C ASP A 387 11.43 -23.76 -24.45
N THR A 388 12.54 -23.12 -24.08
CA THR A 388 12.88 -21.76 -24.54
C THR A 388 13.39 -21.68 -25.99
N ASN A 389 13.19 -22.71 -26.82
CA ASN A 389 13.73 -22.75 -28.17
C ASN A 389 13.08 -21.71 -29.11
N PRO A 390 13.77 -21.22 -30.16
CA PRO A 390 13.23 -20.20 -31.05
C PRO A 390 11.98 -20.62 -31.86
N ALA A 391 11.78 -21.93 -32.08
CA ALA A 391 10.62 -22.42 -32.81
C ALA A 391 9.34 -22.27 -31.98
N ASN A 392 9.41 -22.57 -30.68
CA ASN A 392 8.30 -22.38 -29.73
C ASN A 392 7.95 -20.91 -29.58
N LEU A 393 8.95 -20.01 -29.49
CA LEU A 393 8.71 -18.57 -29.41
C LEU A 393 7.96 -18.07 -30.64
N LYS A 394 8.32 -18.58 -31.82
CA LYS A 394 7.60 -18.25 -33.06
C LYS A 394 6.14 -18.73 -33.01
N ILE A 395 5.88 -19.96 -32.58
CA ILE A 395 4.51 -20.49 -32.48
C ILE A 395 3.68 -19.66 -31.48
N LEU A 396 4.20 -19.39 -30.29
CA LEU A 396 3.52 -18.57 -29.28
C LEU A 396 3.25 -17.15 -29.78
N SER A 397 4.18 -16.55 -30.53
CA SER A 397 3.96 -15.22 -31.11
C SER A 397 2.82 -15.19 -32.13
N GLU A 398 2.63 -16.28 -32.89
CA GLU A 398 1.54 -16.41 -33.86
C GLU A 398 0.20 -16.61 -33.14
N ILE A 399 0.17 -17.39 -32.06
CA ILE A 399 -1.01 -17.56 -31.19
C ILE A 399 -1.39 -16.23 -30.53
N ASN A 400 -0.42 -15.53 -29.94
CA ASN A 400 -0.60 -14.21 -29.33
C ASN A 400 -1.05 -13.13 -30.34
N SER A 401 -0.65 -13.25 -31.61
CA SER A 401 -1.03 -12.28 -32.65
C SER A 401 -2.34 -12.60 -33.35
N ALA A 402 -2.98 -13.74 -33.04
CA ALA A 402 -4.23 -14.16 -33.66
C ALA A 402 -5.33 -13.10 -33.48
N GLN A 403 -6.02 -12.77 -34.58
CA GLN A 403 -7.07 -11.76 -34.61
C GLN A 403 -8.47 -12.33 -34.43
N ASN A 404 -8.60 -13.66 -34.52
CA ASN A 404 -9.85 -14.39 -34.44
C ASN A 404 -9.59 -15.84 -33.97
N LEU A 405 -10.67 -16.52 -33.59
CA LEU A 405 -10.63 -17.89 -33.07
C LEU A 405 -9.98 -18.89 -34.04
N GLU A 406 -10.20 -18.76 -35.36
CA GLU A 406 -9.63 -19.68 -36.35
C GLU A 406 -8.10 -19.56 -36.47
N GLU A 407 -7.59 -18.33 -36.43
CA GLU A 407 -6.14 -18.08 -36.37
C GLU A 407 -5.53 -18.62 -35.08
N PHE A 408 -6.23 -18.48 -33.95
CA PHE A 408 -5.82 -19.01 -32.65
C PHE A 408 -5.75 -20.55 -32.67
N LYS A 409 -6.82 -21.22 -33.13
CA LYS A 409 -6.89 -22.68 -33.34
C LYS A 409 -5.79 -23.18 -34.28
N THR A 410 -5.53 -22.47 -35.38
CA THR A 410 -4.45 -22.79 -36.31
C THR A 410 -3.06 -22.69 -35.65
N GLY A 411 -2.87 -21.71 -34.76
CA GLY A 411 -1.65 -21.56 -33.98
C GLY A 411 -1.43 -22.73 -33.02
N LEU A 412 -2.47 -23.13 -32.28
CA LEU A 412 -2.45 -24.30 -31.39
C LEU A 412 -2.13 -25.59 -32.14
N GLY A 413 -2.63 -25.75 -33.37
CA GLY A 413 -2.30 -26.90 -34.21
C GLY A 413 -0.80 -27.08 -34.51
N LYS A 414 -0.01 -26.00 -34.45
CA LYS A 414 1.45 -26.07 -34.62
C LYS A 414 2.17 -26.62 -33.38
N LEU A 415 1.50 -26.64 -32.22
CA LEU A 415 1.94 -27.33 -31.01
C LEU A 415 1.55 -28.82 -31.01
N GLY A 416 0.91 -29.32 -32.08
CA GLY A 416 0.45 -30.70 -32.16
C GLY A 416 -0.95 -30.94 -31.61
N ILE A 417 -1.68 -29.88 -31.26
CA ILE A 417 -3.06 -29.98 -30.77
C ILE A 417 -4.00 -30.16 -31.96
N THR A 418 -4.58 -31.34 -32.09
CA THR A 418 -5.51 -31.71 -33.18
C THR A 418 -6.98 -31.54 -32.77
N ASN A 419 -7.29 -31.63 -31.48
CA ASN A 419 -8.63 -31.40 -30.94
C ASN A 419 -8.76 -29.98 -30.35
N VAL A 420 -9.37 -29.06 -31.10
CA VAL A 420 -9.53 -27.65 -30.73
C VAL A 420 -10.98 -27.16 -30.81
N ASP A 421 -11.92 -28.06 -31.10
CA ASP A 421 -13.33 -27.70 -31.31
C ASP A 421 -14.02 -27.27 -30.02
N TRP A 422 -13.51 -27.69 -28.87
CA TRP A 422 -13.99 -27.30 -27.54
C TRP A 422 -13.72 -25.83 -27.16
N ILE A 423 -12.93 -25.10 -27.96
CA ILE A 423 -12.59 -23.69 -27.69
C ILE A 423 -13.62 -22.79 -28.35
N GLU A 424 -14.29 -21.98 -27.53
CA GLU A 424 -15.37 -21.06 -27.91
C GLU A 424 -14.90 -19.59 -28.02
N GLU A 425 -15.69 -18.76 -28.70
CA GLU A 425 -15.36 -17.35 -29.02
C GLU A 425 -15.16 -16.46 -27.77
N GLU A 426 -15.80 -16.81 -26.64
CA GLU A 426 -15.77 -16.02 -25.41
C GLU A 426 -14.51 -16.27 -24.56
N GLU A 427 -13.80 -17.39 -24.77
CA GLU A 427 -12.78 -17.89 -23.85
C GLU A 427 -11.35 -17.80 -24.40
N TRP A 428 -11.18 -17.82 -25.73
CA TRP A 428 -9.85 -17.93 -26.36
C TRP A 428 -8.91 -16.74 -26.05
N ARG A 429 -9.45 -15.56 -25.70
CA ARG A 429 -8.63 -14.39 -25.35
C ARG A 429 -7.88 -14.56 -24.04
N ALA A 430 -8.48 -15.20 -23.04
CA ALA A 430 -7.79 -15.50 -21.79
C ALA A 430 -6.64 -16.50 -22.05
N MET A 431 -6.88 -17.49 -22.93
CA MET A 431 -5.86 -18.46 -23.33
C MET A 431 -4.74 -17.84 -24.18
N GLN A 432 -5.07 -16.81 -24.98
CA GLN A 432 -4.10 -16.02 -25.75
C GLN A 432 -3.12 -15.28 -24.83
N GLU A 433 -3.59 -14.77 -23.69
CA GLU A 433 -2.76 -14.08 -22.69
C GLU A 433 -1.67 -14.99 -22.12
N TRP A 434 -1.97 -16.27 -21.85
CA TRP A 434 -0.95 -17.24 -21.41
C TRP A 434 0.18 -17.41 -22.42
N SER A 435 -0.15 -17.36 -23.72
CA SER A 435 0.86 -17.42 -24.78
C SER A 435 1.70 -16.15 -24.86
N HIS A 436 1.11 -14.98 -24.56
CA HIS A 436 1.84 -13.72 -24.44
C HIS A 436 2.83 -13.78 -23.28
N ASP A 437 2.37 -14.16 -22.09
CA ASP A 437 3.18 -14.22 -20.86
C ASP A 437 4.36 -15.19 -21.03
N GLN A 438 4.11 -16.39 -21.56
CA GLN A 438 5.18 -17.35 -21.81
C GLN A 438 6.16 -16.85 -22.88
N ALA A 439 5.68 -16.25 -23.97
CA ALA A 439 6.57 -15.68 -24.98
C ALA A 439 7.44 -14.55 -24.39
N LEU A 440 6.90 -13.77 -23.46
CA LEU A 440 7.62 -12.72 -22.76
C LEU A 440 8.70 -13.30 -21.85
N ASP A 441 8.38 -14.33 -21.07
CA ASP A 441 9.35 -15.05 -20.24
C ASP A 441 10.48 -15.66 -21.08
N MET A 442 10.15 -16.28 -22.22
CA MET A 442 11.15 -16.80 -23.16
C MET A 442 12.09 -15.71 -23.69
N VAL A 443 11.57 -14.53 -24.04
CA VAL A 443 12.40 -13.40 -24.48
C VAL A 443 13.32 -12.93 -23.36
N GLN A 444 12.80 -12.78 -22.14
CA GLN A 444 13.58 -12.40 -20.97
C GLN A 444 14.68 -13.44 -20.67
N ASN A 445 14.35 -14.73 -20.73
CA ASN A 445 15.32 -15.82 -20.57
C ASN A 445 16.39 -15.81 -21.65
N GLN A 446 16.05 -15.61 -22.93
CA GLN A 446 17.04 -15.50 -24.00
C GLN A 446 17.99 -14.31 -23.78
N ILE A 447 17.50 -13.18 -23.28
CA ILE A 447 18.32 -12.02 -22.91
C ILE A 447 19.30 -12.37 -21.79
N LEU A 448 18.82 -13.04 -20.72
CA LEU A 448 19.64 -13.42 -19.56
C LEU A 448 20.74 -14.43 -19.91
N HIS A 449 20.59 -15.18 -21.01
CA HIS A 449 21.57 -16.15 -21.51
C HIS A 449 22.47 -15.59 -22.61
N LEU A 450 22.38 -14.30 -22.93
CA LEU A 450 23.28 -13.68 -23.91
C LEU A 450 24.74 -13.82 -23.44
N PRO A 451 25.67 -14.29 -24.31
CA PRO A 451 27.07 -14.42 -23.96
C PRO A 451 27.68 -13.08 -23.51
N ASN A 452 28.50 -13.11 -22.47
CA ASN A 452 29.23 -11.94 -22.01
C ASN A 452 30.35 -11.56 -22.98
N ASN A 453 30.06 -10.69 -23.94
CA ASN A 453 31.03 -10.16 -24.90
C ASN A 453 30.74 -8.69 -25.30
N PRO A 454 31.71 -7.97 -25.89
CA PRO A 454 31.52 -6.56 -26.24
C PRO A 454 30.40 -6.28 -27.26
N VAL A 455 30.08 -7.24 -28.13
CA VAL A 455 29.00 -7.10 -29.12
C VAL A 455 27.65 -7.06 -28.41
N ASN A 456 27.41 -8.01 -27.50
CA ASN A 456 26.18 -8.10 -26.73
C ASN A 456 26.01 -6.92 -25.76
N GLN A 457 27.10 -6.36 -25.22
CA GLN A 457 27.03 -5.09 -24.48
C GLN A 457 26.49 -3.93 -25.32
N GLY A 458 26.99 -3.80 -26.55
CA GLY A 458 26.52 -2.78 -27.49
C GLY A 458 25.02 -2.94 -27.77
N ILE A 459 24.59 -4.18 -27.98
CA ILE A 459 23.18 -4.53 -28.23
C ILE A 459 22.30 -4.23 -27.01
N LEU A 460 22.67 -4.65 -25.80
CA LEU A 460 21.91 -4.35 -24.58
C LEU A 460 21.82 -2.84 -24.31
N LYS A 461 22.89 -2.09 -24.61
CA LYS A 461 22.86 -0.62 -24.52
C LYS A 461 21.86 -0.02 -25.51
N GLU A 462 21.86 -0.48 -26.75
CA GLU A 462 20.88 -0.05 -27.76
C GLU A 462 19.44 -0.36 -27.31
N ILE A 463 19.19 -1.56 -26.79
CA ILE A 463 17.86 -1.96 -26.31
C ILE A 463 17.41 -1.12 -25.10
N ASN A 464 18.31 -0.86 -24.15
CA ASN A 464 18.02 -0.03 -22.98
C ASN A 464 17.74 1.45 -23.35
N THR A 465 18.45 1.99 -24.35
CA THR A 465 18.35 3.40 -24.76
C THR A 465 17.33 3.66 -25.87
N ALA A 466 16.64 2.63 -26.34
CA ALA A 466 15.64 2.72 -27.38
C ALA A 466 14.52 3.72 -27.00
N LYS A 467 14.29 4.72 -27.85
CA LYS A 467 13.33 5.81 -27.58
C LYS A 467 11.89 5.43 -27.89
N ASN A 468 11.70 4.50 -28.80
CA ASN A 468 10.40 4.01 -29.25
C ASN A 468 10.41 2.48 -29.38
N ILE A 469 9.24 1.89 -29.61
CA ILE A 469 9.07 0.43 -29.68
C ILE A 469 9.77 -0.18 -30.90
N GLU A 470 9.89 0.55 -32.02
CA GLU A 470 10.54 0.05 -33.23
C GLU A 470 12.06 -0.07 -33.05
N GLU A 471 12.69 0.93 -32.43
CA GLU A 471 14.11 0.87 -32.04
C GLU A 471 14.36 -0.28 -31.07
N PHE A 472 13.43 -0.51 -30.14
CA PHE A 472 13.52 -1.58 -29.15
C PHE A 472 13.47 -2.97 -29.81
N ARG A 473 12.47 -3.20 -30.66
CA ARG A 473 12.32 -4.45 -31.44
C ARG A 473 13.53 -4.69 -32.36
N ALA A 474 14.05 -3.65 -33.01
CA ALA A 474 15.26 -3.76 -33.82
C ALA A 474 16.48 -4.18 -32.99
N GLY A 475 16.60 -3.69 -31.75
CA GLY A 475 17.64 -4.11 -30.81
C GLY A 475 17.54 -5.60 -30.44
N LEU A 476 16.33 -6.10 -30.14
CA LEU A 476 16.10 -7.51 -29.85
C LEU A 476 16.43 -8.42 -31.06
N LYS A 477 16.04 -8.01 -32.27
CA LYS A 477 16.43 -8.74 -33.51
C LYS A 477 17.95 -8.82 -33.68
N LYS A 478 18.69 -7.75 -33.36
CA LYS A 478 20.16 -7.78 -33.36
C LYS A 478 20.74 -8.73 -32.31
N ALA A 479 20.04 -8.93 -31.20
CA ALA A 479 20.41 -9.92 -30.18
C ALA A 479 20.15 -11.37 -30.63
N GLY A 480 19.56 -11.59 -31.80
CA GLY A 480 19.15 -12.91 -32.29
C GLY A 480 17.78 -13.36 -31.80
N ILE A 481 16.99 -12.46 -31.21
CA ILE A 481 15.66 -12.73 -30.68
C ILE A 481 14.63 -12.29 -31.73
N ASP A 482 13.95 -13.27 -32.34
CA ASP A 482 12.95 -13.07 -33.40
C ASP A 482 11.97 -14.26 -33.36
N PRO A 483 10.65 -14.06 -33.54
CA PRO A 483 9.93 -12.81 -33.81
C PRO A 483 9.65 -11.92 -32.59
N VAL A 484 9.60 -10.60 -32.80
CA VAL A 484 9.36 -9.59 -31.74
C VAL A 484 8.31 -8.53 -32.11
N ASP A 485 7.63 -8.68 -33.24
CA ASP A 485 6.65 -7.69 -33.72
C ASP A 485 5.38 -7.62 -32.85
N TRP A 486 5.16 -8.64 -32.01
CA TRP A 486 4.07 -8.74 -31.03
C TRP A 486 4.34 -7.92 -29.75
N ILE A 487 5.61 -7.60 -29.43
CA ILE A 487 6.00 -6.94 -28.18
C ILE A 487 5.43 -5.52 -28.11
N THR A 488 4.67 -5.22 -27.07
CA THR A 488 3.99 -3.94 -26.87
C THR A 488 4.88 -2.92 -26.15
N ARG A 489 4.36 -1.70 -25.97
CA ARG A 489 5.04 -0.67 -25.18
C ARG A 489 5.08 -0.99 -23.69
N ALA A 490 4.11 -1.73 -23.16
CA ALA A 490 4.13 -2.17 -21.76
C ALA A 490 5.25 -3.20 -21.54
N ASP A 491 5.29 -4.23 -22.40
CA ASP A 491 6.29 -5.30 -22.39
C ASP A 491 7.72 -4.76 -22.48
N LYS A 492 7.92 -3.67 -23.22
CA LYS A 492 9.22 -2.97 -23.30
C LYS A 492 9.75 -2.63 -21.91
N ASP A 493 8.91 -2.06 -21.04
CA ASP A 493 9.36 -1.59 -19.73
C ASP A 493 9.74 -2.77 -18.83
N ASP A 494 8.98 -3.88 -18.90
CA ASP A 494 9.26 -5.13 -18.17
C ASP A 494 10.56 -5.80 -18.65
N ILE A 495 10.74 -5.91 -19.97
CA ILE A 495 11.98 -6.45 -20.54
C ILE A 495 13.16 -5.54 -20.20
N GLN A 496 13.00 -4.21 -20.24
CA GLN A 496 14.06 -3.28 -19.84
C GLN A 496 14.43 -3.44 -18.36
N ALA A 497 13.47 -3.76 -17.48
CA ALA A 497 13.75 -4.04 -16.08
C ALA A 497 14.65 -5.27 -15.89
N VAL A 498 14.52 -6.30 -16.74
CA VAL A 498 15.41 -7.48 -16.74
C VAL A 498 16.78 -7.19 -17.40
N ILE A 499 16.78 -6.38 -18.47
CA ILE A 499 18.00 -6.03 -19.20
C ILE A 499 18.99 -5.24 -18.34
N ARG A 500 18.54 -4.26 -17.56
CA ARG A 500 19.45 -3.34 -16.86
C ARG A 500 20.35 -4.06 -15.84
N PRO A 501 19.84 -4.91 -14.92
CA PRO A 501 20.67 -5.70 -14.01
C PRO A 501 21.64 -6.62 -14.77
N HIS A 502 21.16 -7.26 -15.84
CA HIS A 502 22.01 -8.12 -16.66
C HIS A 502 23.12 -7.33 -17.37
N ALA A 503 22.81 -6.15 -17.89
CA ALA A 503 23.79 -5.26 -18.51
C ALA A 503 24.87 -4.81 -17.50
N PHE A 504 24.51 -4.55 -16.24
CA PHE A 504 25.50 -4.31 -15.18
C PHE A 504 26.42 -5.51 -14.95
N LYS A 505 25.85 -6.72 -14.90
CA LYS A 505 26.62 -7.98 -14.76
C LYS A 505 27.61 -8.15 -15.92
N ILE A 506 27.17 -7.98 -17.17
CA ILE A 506 28.05 -8.05 -18.35
C ILE A 506 29.14 -6.96 -18.28
N HIS A 507 28.80 -5.74 -17.86
CA HIS A 507 29.77 -4.66 -17.75
C HIS A 507 30.83 -4.93 -16.68
N LEU A 508 30.41 -5.34 -15.48
CA LEU A 508 31.32 -5.65 -14.37
C LEU A 508 32.16 -6.89 -14.61
N ALA A 509 31.72 -7.80 -15.49
CA ALA A 509 32.51 -8.95 -15.88
C ALA A 509 33.78 -8.59 -16.68
N GLN A 510 33.93 -7.34 -17.15
CA GLN A 510 35.17 -6.82 -17.73
C GLN A 510 36.16 -6.27 -16.69
N ALA A 511 35.74 -6.10 -15.43
CA ALA A 511 36.65 -5.73 -14.36
C ALA A 511 37.64 -6.88 -14.10
N GLN A 512 38.82 -6.59 -13.55
CA GLN A 512 39.87 -7.60 -13.34
C GLN A 512 39.38 -8.82 -12.53
N PHE A 513 38.57 -8.60 -11.50
CA PHE A 513 37.95 -9.70 -10.73
C PHE A 513 36.69 -10.22 -11.44
N GLY A 514 35.92 -9.36 -12.11
CA GLY A 514 34.68 -9.74 -12.78
C GLY A 514 33.45 -9.50 -11.90
N ALA A 515 32.26 -9.85 -12.41
CA ALA A 515 30.99 -9.62 -11.73
C ALA A 515 30.73 -10.62 -10.59
N GLU A 516 31.27 -11.83 -10.67
CA GLU A 516 31.06 -12.89 -9.67
C GLU A 516 31.56 -12.51 -8.26
N PHE A 517 32.57 -11.66 -8.19
CA PHE A 517 33.15 -11.18 -6.94
C PHE A 517 32.53 -9.87 -6.44
N ARG A 518 31.47 -9.40 -7.11
CA ARG A 518 30.83 -8.11 -6.86
C ARG A 518 29.34 -8.20 -6.53
N PRO A 519 28.90 -9.12 -5.64
CA PRO A 519 27.49 -9.31 -5.34
C PRO A 519 26.86 -8.07 -4.68
N GLU A 520 27.58 -7.35 -3.82
CA GLU A 520 27.04 -6.19 -3.10
C GLU A 520 26.86 -5.00 -4.06
N LEU A 521 27.81 -4.81 -4.97
CA LEU A 521 27.68 -3.79 -6.01
C LEU A 521 26.54 -4.10 -6.98
N LEU A 522 26.37 -5.34 -7.39
CA LEU A 522 25.24 -5.75 -8.23
C LEU A 522 23.90 -5.52 -7.51
N ALA A 523 23.80 -5.93 -6.25
CA ALA A 523 22.59 -5.72 -5.44
C ALA A 523 22.26 -4.23 -5.26
N ALA A 524 23.28 -3.39 -5.02
CA ALA A 524 23.09 -1.95 -4.91
C ALA A 524 22.63 -1.31 -6.23
N LEU A 525 23.14 -1.77 -7.38
CA LEU A 525 22.72 -1.30 -8.71
C LEU A 525 21.29 -1.74 -9.06
N ASP A 526 20.91 -2.97 -8.72
CA ASP A 526 19.60 -3.54 -8.97
C ASP A 526 18.48 -2.81 -8.21
N LYS A 527 18.77 -2.33 -6.99
CA LYS A 527 17.83 -1.54 -6.18
C LYS A 527 17.66 -0.08 -6.61
N LEU A 528 18.46 0.42 -7.55
CA LEU A 528 18.34 1.80 -8.01
C LEU A 528 17.04 2.02 -8.81
N PRO A 529 16.46 3.22 -8.77
CA PRO A 529 15.37 3.58 -9.67
C PRO A 529 15.74 3.36 -11.15
N PRO A 530 14.81 2.88 -12.01
CA PRO A 530 15.00 2.65 -13.44
C PRO A 530 15.79 3.74 -14.18
N GLU A 531 15.45 5.01 -13.92
CA GLU A 531 16.09 6.17 -14.55
C GLU A 531 17.58 6.28 -14.20
N ARG A 532 17.95 5.95 -12.96
CA ARG A 532 19.35 5.96 -12.51
C ARG A 532 20.14 4.78 -13.06
N GLN A 533 19.52 3.60 -13.10
CA GLN A 533 20.13 2.43 -13.74
C GLN A 533 20.47 2.74 -15.21
N ALA A 534 19.51 3.30 -15.94
CA ALA A 534 19.70 3.70 -17.33
C ALA A 534 20.82 4.75 -17.47
N ALA A 535 20.83 5.79 -16.63
CA ALA A 535 21.86 6.83 -16.67
C ALA A 535 23.29 6.31 -16.40
N LEU A 536 23.44 5.32 -15.51
CA LEU A 536 24.74 4.68 -15.25
C LEU A 536 25.19 3.79 -16.42
N LEU A 537 24.27 3.04 -17.03
CA LEU A 537 24.57 2.19 -18.21
C LEU A 537 24.92 3.01 -19.45
N GLU A 538 24.43 4.25 -19.56
CA GLU A 538 24.85 5.18 -20.61
C GLU A 538 26.33 5.61 -20.48
N LYS A 539 26.88 5.56 -19.26
CA LYS A 539 28.22 6.04 -18.86
C LYS A 539 29.04 4.92 -18.18
N PRO A 540 29.51 3.93 -18.94
CA PRO A 540 30.10 2.71 -18.38
C PRO A 540 31.40 2.97 -17.59
N GLU A 541 32.09 4.08 -17.85
CA GLU A 541 33.23 4.55 -17.06
C GLU A 541 32.86 4.80 -15.59
N GLN A 542 31.65 5.27 -15.30
CA GLN A 542 31.18 5.53 -13.95
C GLN A 542 31.02 4.24 -13.14
N ILE A 543 30.56 3.16 -13.78
CA ILE A 543 30.46 1.85 -13.16
C ILE A 543 31.85 1.34 -12.77
N ARG A 544 32.88 1.60 -13.60
CA ARG A 544 34.26 1.24 -13.25
C ARG A 544 34.81 2.05 -12.08
N HIS A 545 34.52 3.35 -12.02
CA HIS A 545 34.91 4.17 -10.87
C HIS A 545 34.22 3.73 -9.59
N LEU A 546 32.92 3.43 -9.68
CA LEU A 546 32.12 2.90 -8.58
C LEU A 546 32.67 1.54 -8.08
N ALA A 547 33.08 0.65 -8.99
CA ALA A 547 33.72 -0.62 -8.65
C ALA A 547 35.09 -0.48 -7.96
N ASN A 548 35.65 0.74 -7.92
CA ASN A 548 36.93 1.05 -7.28
C ASN A 548 36.79 2.06 -6.12
N ALA A 549 35.57 2.46 -5.78
CA ALA A 549 35.29 3.43 -4.74
C ALA A 549 35.43 2.80 -3.35
N LYS A 550 36.40 3.26 -2.56
CA LYS A 550 36.76 2.68 -1.24
C LYS A 550 36.27 3.49 -0.06
N ASP A 551 35.43 4.50 -0.30
CA ASP A 551 34.82 5.34 0.71
C ASP A 551 33.36 5.65 0.37
N ALA A 552 32.57 5.90 1.40
CA ALA A 552 31.12 6.05 1.26
C ALA A 552 30.73 7.27 0.42
N ASN A 553 31.54 8.34 0.39
CA ASN A 553 31.20 9.53 -0.37
C ASN A 553 31.41 9.30 -1.87
N ALA A 554 32.45 8.56 -2.24
CA ALA A 554 32.67 8.14 -3.61
C ALA A 554 31.55 7.24 -4.13
N VAL A 555 31.08 6.30 -3.31
CA VAL A 555 29.93 5.44 -3.66
C VAL A 555 28.63 6.23 -3.77
N LYS A 556 28.34 7.12 -2.79
CA LYS A 556 27.17 8.02 -2.79
C LYS A 556 27.13 8.95 -3.99
N PHE A 557 28.27 9.34 -4.53
CA PHE A 557 28.33 10.19 -5.72
C PHE A 557 27.69 9.51 -6.94
N TYR A 558 27.90 8.19 -7.11
CA TYR A 558 27.37 7.45 -8.25
C TYR A 558 25.98 6.87 -8.00
N LEU A 559 25.75 6.26 -6.83
CA LEU A 559 24.47 5.62 -6.51
C LEU A 559 23.41 6.63 -6.03
N GLY A 560 23.87 7.77 -5.50
CA GLY A 560 23.08 8.78 -4.82
C GLY A 560 23.10 8.62 -3.30
N ARG A 561 22.80 9.72 -2.61
CA ARG A 561 23.00 9.83 -1.14
C ARG A 561 22.13 8.89 -0.30
N ASP A 562 20.95 8.59 -0.81
CA ASP A 562 19.94 7.74 -0.15
C ASP A 562 19.90 6.32 -0.72
N ALA A 563 20.90 5.92 -1.51
CA ALA A 563 20.97 4.56 -2.05
C ALA A 563 21.19 3.54 -0.93
N GLU A 564 20.54 2.39 -1.03
CA GLU A 564 20.80 1.26 -0.15
C GLU A 564 22.12 0.56 -0.50
N GLY A 565 22.75 -0.11 0.47
CA GLY A 565 23.93 -0.94 0.22
C GLY A 565 25.28 -0.19 0.15
N ILE A 566 25.33 1.09 0.54
CA ILE A 566 26.54 1.91 0.37
C ILE A 566 27.74 1.33 1.15
N ASP A 567 27.55 0.96 2.42
CA ASP A 567 28.65 0.49 3.27
C ASP A 567 29.09 -0.92 2.85
N GLU A 568 28.17 -1.76 2.39
CA GLU A 568 28.40 -3.08 1.82
C GLU A 568 29.28 -2.99 0.56
N VAL A 569 28.95 -2.07 -0.36
CA VAL A 569 29.76 -1.80 -1.55
C VAL A 569 31.16 -1.28 -1.19
N VAL A 570 31.27 -0.39 -0.19
CA VAL A 570 32.57 0.09 0.28
C VAL A 570 33.42 -1.06 0.83
N ASN A 571 32.83 -1.91 1.67
CA ASN A 571 33.53 -3.06 2.27
C ASN A 571 33.96 -4.08 1.21
N GLU A 572 33.10 -4.37 0.22
CA GLU A 572 33.43 -5.21 -0.94
C GLU A 572 34.61 -4.63 -1.71
N ASN A 573 34.56 -3.35 -2.07
CA ASN A 573 35.62 -2.68 -2.83
C ASN A 573 36.95 -2.61 -2.06
N VAL A 574 36.92 -2.36 -0.75
CA VAL A 574 38.12 -2.36 0.11
C VAL A 574 38.73 -3.75 0.17
N ARG A 575 37.90 -4.79 0.33
CA ARG A 575 38.32 -6.19 0.37
C ARG A 575 38.97 -6.61 -0.95
N LEU A 576 38.30 -6.39 -2.08
CA LEU A 576 38.83 -6.71 -3.41
C LEU A 576 40.13 -5.94 -3.71
N ALA A 577 40.23 -4.69 -3.27
CA ALA A 577 41.44 -3.91 -3.43
C ALA A 577 42.65 -4.49 -2.69
N GLY A 578 42.44 -5.21 -1.58
CA GLY A 578 43.49 -5.95 -0.88
C GLY A 578 44.02 -7.11 -1.74
N PHE A 579 43.13 -7.90 -2.33
CA PHE A 579 43.50 -9.00 -3.24
C PHE A 579 44.17 -8.52 -4.51
N GLN A 580 43.75 -7.36 -5.06
CA GLN A 580 44.39 -6.72 -6.22
C GLN A 580 45.88 -6.38 -6.00
N GLN A 581 46.38 -6.34 -4.76
CA GLN A 581 47.80 -6.06 -4.50
C GLN A 581 48.72 -7.26 -4.79
N LEU A 582 48.19 -8.45 -5.09
CA LEU A 582 48.97 -9.65 -5.34
C LEU A 582 49.59 -9.66 -6.75
N HIS A 583 50.83 -10.11 -6.86
CA HIS A 583 51.61 -10.14 -8.11
C HIS A 583 51.22 -11.29 -9.07
N ASN A 584 50.07 -11.94 -8.85
CA ASN A 584 49.50 -12.98 -9.70
C ASN A 584 47.97 -12.98 -9.54
N VAL A 585 47.25 -12.52 -10.57
CA VAL A 585 45.77 -12.33 -10.52
C VAL A 585 45.00 -13.65 -10.32
N PRO A 586 45.35 -14.77 -10.97
CA PRO A 586 44.76 -16.08 -10.68
C PRO A 586 44.86 -16.48 -9.19
N ILE A 587 46.03 -16.31 -8.56
CA ILE A 587 46.18 -16.56 -7.11
C ILE A 587 45.25 -15.64 -6.31
N ALA A 588 45.13 -14.37 -6.71
CA ALA A 588 44.26 -13.42 -6.03
C ALA A 588 42.78 -13.81 -6.10
N LYS A 589 42.30 -14.23 -7.28
CA LYS A 589 40.93 -14.74 -7.50
C LYS A 589 40.68 -16.02 -6.70
N ALA A 590 41.63 -16.96 -6.70
CA ALA A 590 41.52 -18.19 -5.93
C ALA A 590 41.43 -17.90 -4.42
N LEU A 591 42.30 -17.04 -3.89
CA LEU A 591 42.26 -16.66 -2.48
C LEU A 591 41.00 -15.87 -2.11
N GLU A 592 40.42 -15.09 -3.01
CA GLU A 592 39.17 -14.39 -2.74
C GLU A 592 38.03 -15.38 -2.44
N LYS A 593 37.90 -16.44 -3.28
CA LYS A 593 36.82 -17.45 -3.18
C LYS A 593 36.79 -18.19 -1.85
N THR A 594 37.89 -18.18 -1.12
CA THR A 594 38.00 -18.85 0.18
C THR A 594 37.37 -18.06 1.34
N GLY A 595 37.01 -16.79 1.12
CA GLY A 595 36.42 -15.91 2.15
C GLY A 595 37.42 -15.31 3.14
N PHE A 596 38.74 -15.46 2.91
CA PHE A 596 39.75 -14.92 3.83
C PHE A 596 39.98 -13.41 3.68
N ILE A 597 40.58 -12.79 4.70
CA ILE A 597 40.92 -11.37 4.70
C ILE A 597 42.43 -11.22 4.65
N LEU A 598 42.90 -10.46 3.65
CA LEU A 598 44.31 -10.12 3.47
C LEU A 598 44.61 -8.74 4.08
N ASP A 599 45.52 -8.73 5.04
CA ASP A 599 46.15 -7.50 5.52
C ASP A 599 47.48 -7.23 4.78
N LYS A 600 48.08 -6.07 5.03
CA LYS A 600 49.33 -5.66 4.38
C LYS A 600 50.49 -6.64 4.61
N SER A 601 50.59 -7.25 5.78
CA SER A 601 51.67 -8.19 6.10
C SER A 601 51.52 -9.48 5.31
N LYS A 602 50.30 -10.01 5.21
CA LYS A 602 50.00 -11.21 4.42
C LYS A 602 50.25 -10.97 2.93
N ILE A 603 49.83 -9.80 2.41
CA ILE A 603 50.07 -9.41 1.02
C ILE A 603 51.58 -9.40 0.71
N THR A 604 52.40 -8.80 1.58
CA THR A 604 53.86 -8.80 1.40
C THR A 604 54.41 -10.22 1.39
N ALA A 605 54.06 -11.05 2.38
CA ALA A 605 54.55 -12.42 2.46
C ALA A 605 54.13 -13.29 1.26
N LEU A 606 52.93 -13.07 0.73
CA LEU A 606 52.46 -13.75 -0.47
C LEU A 606 53.20 -13.27 -1.73
N ASN A 607 53.42 -11.96 -1.88
CA ASN A 607 54.17 -11.44 -3.02
C ASN A 607 55.63 -11.93 -3.03
N ASP A 608 56.25 -12.02 -1.86
CA ASP A 608 57.59 -12.61 -1.70
C ASP A 608 57.58 -14.10 -2.11
N LEU A 609 56.54 -14.86 -1.76
CA LEU A 609 56.39 -16.25 -2.19
C LEU A 609 56.16 -16.36 -3.70
N ILE A 610 55.27 -15.52 -4.27
CA ILE A 610 54.95 -15.50 -5.71
C ILE A 610 56.20 -15.28 -6.56
N GLU A 611 57.11 -14.42 -6.09
CA GLU A 611 58.41 -14.17 -6.75
C GLU A 611 59.26 -15.44 -6.89
N THR A 612 59.16 -16.36 -5.92
CA THR A 612 59.92 -17.61 -5.90
C THR A 612 59.29 -18.74 -6.73
N ILE A 613 58.02 -18.59 -7.14
CA ILE A 613 57.34 -19.60 -7.96
C ILE A 613 58.11 -19.82 -9.27
N GLY A 614 58.44 -21.07 -9.55
CA GLY A 614 59.17 -21.48 -10.74
C GLY A 614 58.55 -22.68 -11.46
N PRO A 615 59.11 -23.09 -12.61
CA PRO A 615 58.57 -24.18 -13.42
C PRO A 615 58.44 -25.51 -12.66
N ASN A 616 59.29 -25.74 -11.65
CA ASN A 616 59.31 -26.95 -10.84
C ASN A 616 58.05 -27.15 -9.99
N ASP A 617 57.38 -26.06 -9.59
CA ASP A 617 56.19 -26.11 -8.73
C ASP A 617 54.98 -26.74 -9.45
N PHE A 618 55.01 -26.76 -10.78
CA PHE A 618 53.92 -27.28 -11.61
C PHE A 618 54.22 -28.67 -12.22
N THR A 619 55.33 -29.31 -11.85
CA THR A 619 55.78 -30.60 -12.45
C THR A 619 55.03 -31.83 -11.95
N SER A 620 54.35 -31.74 -10.81
CA SER A 620 53.53 -32.81 -10.26
C SER A 620 52.47 -32.25 -9.30
N VAL A 621 51.38 -33.00 -9.08
CA VAL A 621 50.34 -32.62 -8.10
C VAL A 621 50.94 -32.36 -6.72
N LYS A 622 51.91 -33.18 -6.28
CA LYS A 622 52.58 -33.01 -4.99
C LYS A 622 53.30 -31.66 -4.90
N LYS A 623 54.04 -31.27 -5.94
CA LYS A 623 54.77 -29.99 -5.96
C LYS A 623 53.84 -28.78 -5.96
N TYR A 624 52.76 -28.87 -6.71
CA TYR A 624 51.76 -27.82 -6.72
C TYR A 624 51.03 -27.73 -5.39
N LYS A 625 50.73 -28.87 -4.76
CA LYS A 625 50.18 -28.93 -3.41
C LYS A 625 51.12 -28.28 -2.39
N ASP A 626 52.42 -28.56 -2.45
CA ASP A 626 53.42 -27.93 -1.56
C ASP A 626 53.37 -26.38 -1.69
N LEU A 627 53.26 -25.85 -2.92
CA LEU A 627 53.05 -24.42 -3.17
C LEU A 627 51.73 -23.89 -2.58
N VAL A 628 50.63 -24.62 -2.75
CA VAL A 628 49.32 -24.24 -2.20
C VAL A 628 49.34 -24.25 -0.66
N ASP A 629 50.04 -25.18 -0.04
CA ASP A 629 50.25 -25.22 1.41
C ASP A 629 51.08 -24.03 1.89
N ASP A 630 52.14 -23.64 1.18
CA ASP A 630 52.93 -22.45 1.49
C ASP A 630 52.07 -21.17 1.40
N ILE A 631 51.25 -21.05 0.34
CA ILE A 631 50.28 -19.94 0.19
C ILE A 631 49.30 -19.92 1.37
N SER A 632 48.76 -21.08 1.75
CA SER A 632 47.86 -21.25 2.89
C SER A 632 48.52 -20.78 4.18
N GLU A 633 49.76 -21.20 4.44
CA GLU A 633 50.51 -20.81 5.64
C GLU A 633 50.75 -19.29 5.67
N LYS A 634 51.11 -18.66 4.55
CA LYS A 634 51.27 -17.19 4.48
C LYS A 634 49.97 -16.41 4.74
N CYS A 635 48.83 -17.03 4.47
CA CYS A 635 47.52 -16.47 4.80
C CYS A 635 47.13 -16.67 6.28
N GLY A 636 47.90 -17.46 7.03
CA GLY A 636 47.63 -17.85 8.41
C GLY A 636 46.71 -19.07 8.54
N ILE A 637 46.66 -19.92 7.51
CA ILE A 637 45.77 -21.08 7.44
C ILE A 637 46.61 -22.35 7.45
N PRO A 638 46.30 -23.32 8.31
CA PRO A 638 47.01 -24.59 8.33
C PRO A 638 46.98 -25.30 6.97
N PRO A 639 48.11 -25.90 6.53
CA PRO A 639 48.16 -26.81 5.38
C PRO A 639 47.09 -27.89 5.47
N GLY A 640 46.56 -28.35 4.34
CA GLY A 640 45.47 -29.36 4.36
C GLY A 640 44.04 -28.82 4.36
N ASN A 641 43.84 -27.51 4.18
CA ASN A 641 42.49 -26.94 4.16
C ASN A 641 41.77 -27.24 2.84
N ALA A 642 40.63 -27.95 2.91
CA ALA A 642 39.86 -28.36 1.74
C ALA A 642 39.31 -27.19 0.92
N ILE A 643 38.92 -26.07 1.54
CA ILE A 643 38.42 -24.87 0.84
C ILE A 643 39.54 -24.23 0.03
N VAL A 644 40.77 -24.20 0.59
CA VAL A 644 41.95 -23.71 -0.13
C VAL A 644 42.27 -24.63 -1.31
N TYR A 645 42.28 -25.95 -1.11
CA TYR A 645 42.54 -26.89 -2.19
C TYR A 645 41.54 -26.75 -3.34
N ASP A 646 40.24 -26.70 -3.03
CA ASP A 646 39.19 -26.53 -4.04
C ASP A 646 39.39 -25.25 -4.85
N ALA A 647 39.62 -24.11 -4.18
CA ALA A 647 39.88 -22.83 -4.84
C ALA A 647 41.11 -22.83 -5.76
N PHE A 648 42.09 -23.69 -5.49
CA PHE A 648 43.31 -23.87 -6.28
C PHE A 648 43.26 -25.07 -7.23
N GLY A 649 42.08 -25.69 -7.44
CA GLY A 649 41.87 -26.75 -8.42
C GLY A 649 42.34 -28.14 -7.98
N LEU A 650 42.43 -28.37 -6.67
CA LEU A 650 42.80 -29.64 -6.05
C LEU A 650 41.59 -30.29 -5.38
N ASN A 651 41.56 -31.63 -5.34
CA ASN A 651 40.56 -32.34 -4.56
C ASN A 651 40.73 -32.08 -3.04
N PRO A 652 39.73 -32.40 -2.19
CA PRO A 652 39.77 -32.09 -0.76
C PRO A 652 40.99 -32.64 0.01
N THR A 653 41.68 -33.65 -0.53
CA THR A 653 42.89 -34.24 0.06
C THR A 653 44.21 -33.71 -0.54
N GLY A 654 44.15 -32.88 -1.58
CA GLY A 654 45.32 -32.36 -2.31
C GLY A 654 46.08 -33.41 -3.12
N THR A 655 45.50 -34.59 -3.35
CA THR A 655 46.18 -35.73 -3.99
C THR A 655 45.98 -35.80 -5.49
N ALA A 656 45.01 -35.08 -6.05
CA ALA A 656 44.72 -35.00 -7.47
C ALA A 656 44.16 -33.62 -7.85
N TYR A 657 44.26 -33.26 -9.13
CA TYR A 657 43.55 -32.11 -9.70
C TYR A 657 42.05 -32.40 -9.85
N LEU A 658 41.23 -31.35 -9.81
CA LEU A 658 39.83 -31.41 -10.21
C LEU A 658 39.71 -31.56 -11.74
N VAL A 659 38.57 -32.08 -12.22
CA VAL A 659 38.31 -32.37 -13.64
C VAL A 659 38.37 -31.10 -14.51
N ASP A 660 37.89 -29.97 -13.98
CA ASP A 660 37.82 -28.68 -14.67
C ASP A 660 38.87 -27.67 -14.13
N ASN A 661 40.10 -28.13 -13.87
CA ASN A 661 41.15 -27.29 -13.28
C ASN A 661 41.89 -26.42 -14.32
N ASP A 662 41.33 -25.24 -14.61
CA ASP A 662 42.01 -24.20 -15.41
C ASP A 662 42.91 -23.26 -14.57
N ILE A 663 42.76 -23.27 -13.24
CA ILE A 663 43.45 -22.32 -12.35
C ILE A 663 44.95 -22.58 -12.29
N THR A 664 45.40 -23.84 -12.22
CA THR A 664 46.83 -24.17 -12.18
C THR A 664 47.58 -23.69 -13.42
N ALA A 665 46.98 -23.87 -14.61
CA ALA A 665 47.55 -23.40 -15.86
C ALA A 665 47.60 -21.86 -15.92
N SER A 666 46.54 -21.20 -15.44
CA SER A 666 46.43 -19.74 -15.39
C SER A 666 47.49 -19.12 -14.45
N ILE A 667 47.72 -19.70 -13.28
CA ILE A 667 48.75 -19.25 -12.32
C ILE A 667 50.13 -19.32 -12.98
N LYS A 668 50.45 -20.45 -13.61
CA LYS A 668 51.72 -20.67 -14.30
C LYS A 668 51.91 -19.65 -15.43
N GLN A 669 50.90 -19.47 -16.28
CA GLN A 669 50.98 -18.56 -17.42
C GLN A 669 51.20 -17.09 -16.98
N GLN A 670 50.48 -16.61 -15.96
CA GLN A 670 50.71 -15.26 -15.44
C GLN A 670 52.11 -15.09 -14.84
N ARG A 671 52.65 -16.12 -14.19
CA ARG A 671 54.03 -16.08 -13.68
C ARG A 671 55.07 -15.96 -14.80
N GLU A 672 54.86 -16.68 -15.90
CA GLU A 672 55.70 -16.59 -17.11
C GLU A 672 55.61 -15.18 -17.72
N PHE A 673 54.41 -14.61 -17.84
CA PHE A 673 54.23 -13.23 -18.33
C PHE A 673 54.89 -12.17 -17.44
N ASN A 674 55.09 -12.47 -16.14
CA ASN A 674 55.69 -11.59 -15.14
C ASN A 674 57.20 -11.77 -14.95
N GLU A 675 57.86 -12.72 -15.63
CA GLU A 675 59.24 -13.11 -15.32
C GLU A 675 60.25 -11.94 -15.41
N GLU A 676 60.20 -11.19 -16.50
CA GLU A 676 61.09 -10.04 -16.69
C GLU A 676 60.68 -8.84 -15.81
N LEU A 677 59.40 -8.72 -15.45
CA LEU A 677 58.91 -7.69 -14.51
C LEU A 677 59.42 -7.93 -13.08
N HIS A 678 59.42 -9.18 -12.60
CA HIS A 678 60.01 -9.52 -11.30
C HIS A 678 61.52 -9.21 -11.27
N SER A 679 62.23 -9.56 -12.35
CA SER A 679 63.65 -9.21 -12.50
C SER A 679 63.88 -7.69 -12.47
N ALA A 680 63.01 -6.93 -13.15
CA ALA A 680 63.05 -5.46 -13.15
C ALA A 680 62.65 -4.85 -11.80
N ALA A 681 61.78 -5.49 -11.02
CA ALA A 681 61.40 -5.01 -9.68
C ALA A 681 62.55 -5.16 -8.67
N LEU A 682 63.36 -6.22 -8.78
CA LEU A 682 64.56 -6.46 -7.98
C LEU A 682 65.70 -5.49 -8.36
N ASN A 683 65.85 -5.19 -9.66
CA ASN A 683 66.86 -4.27 -10.15
C ASN A 683 66.27 -3.23 -11.13
N PRO A 684 65.60 -2.18 -10.61
CA PRO A 684 64.86 -1.24 -11.44
C PRO A 684 65.74 -0.33 -12.30
N ARG A 685 67.05 -0.23 -12.05
CA ARG A 685 67.97 0.70 -12.73
C ARG A 685 67.40 2.14 -12.74
N ASP A 686 67.14 2.72 -13.91
CA ASP A 686 66.57 4.05 -14.13
C ASP A 686 65.04 4.05 -14.31
N ARG A 687 64.39 2.94 -13.97
CA ARG A 687 62.94 2.72 -14.09
C ARG A 687 62.23 2.95 -12.76
N ASN A 688 60.96 3.32 -12.83
CA ASN A 688 60.15 3.50 -11.63
C ASN A 688 59.70 2.13 -11.07
N LYS A 689 60.22 1.75 -9.89
CA LYS A 689 59.90 0.47 -9.22
C LYS A 689 58.40 0.31 -8.93
N GLU A 690 57.73 1.36 -8.48
CA GLU A 690 56.30 1.26 -8.16
C GLU A 690 55.43 1.14 -9.41
N LEU A 691 55.83 1.75 -10.52
CA LEU A 691 55.18 1.50 -11.81
C LEU A 691 55.32 0.02 -12.22
N ILE A 692 56.48 -0.60 -11.98
CA ILE A 692 56.68 -2.04 -12.21
C ILE A 692 55.81 -2.89 -11.28
N ASN A 693 55.68 -2.52 -10.00
CA ASN A 693 54.80 -3.21 -9.06
C ASN A 693 53.33 -3.15 -9.48
N ILE A 694 52.87 -2.02 -10.04
CA ILE A 694 51.53 -1.91 -10.62
C ILE A 694 51.36 -2.85 -11.81
N LEU A 695 52.37 -2.92 -12.69
CA LEU A 695 52.34 -3.86 -13.82
C LEU A 695 52.26 -5.31 -13.34
N LEU A 696 52.95 -5.70 -12.27
CA LEU A 696 52.90 -7.07 -11.72
C LEU A 696 51.50 -7.52 -11.29
N ARG A 697 50.64 -6.58 -10.89
CA ARG A 697 49.28 -6.82 -10.35
C ARG A 697 48.17 -6.86 -11.40
N ILE A 698 48.51 -6.50 -12.63
CA ILE A 698 47.59 -6.49 -13.76
C ILE A 698 47.62 -7.85 -14.46
N GLU A 699 46.45 -8.37 -14.83
CA GLU A 699 46.34 -9.59 -15.64
C GLU A 699 46.86 -9.35 -17.07
N LYS A 700 47.73 -10.24 -17.57
CA LYS A 700 48.38 -10.10 -18.88
C LYS A 700 47.90 -11.15 -19.85
N THR A 701 47.79 -10.78 -21.13
CA THR A 701 47.45 -11.73 -22.20
C THR A 701 48.66 -12.14 -23.03
N ALA A 702 49.83 -11.57 -22.76
CA ALA A 702 51.08 -11.81 -23.47
C ALA A 702 52.29 -11.53 -22.58
N LEU A 703 53.44 -12.09 -22.95
CA LEU A 703 54.73 -11.86 -22.30
C LEU A 703 55.10 -10.36 -22.33
N VAL A 704 55.53 -9.82 -21.19
CA VAL A 704 56.04 -8.45 -21.07
C VAL A 704 57.57 -8.50 -21.00
N THR A 705 58.21 -8.17 -22.12
CA THR A 705 59.68 -8.19 -22.25
C THR A 705 60.34 -6.95 -21.64
N ASP A 706 61.64 -6.99 -21.39
CA ASP A 706 62.45 -5.86 -20.91
C ASP A 706 62.33 -4.64 -21.83
N ALA A 707 62.21 -4.88 -23.13
CA ALA A 707 61.96 -3.84 -24.13
C ALA A 707 60.59 -3.18 -23.95
N ASN A 708 59.55 -3.96 -23.63
CA ASN A 708 58.23 -3.42 -23.28
C ASN A 708 58.32 -2.57 -22.00
N ILE A 709 59.01 -3.06 -20.96
CA ILE A 709 59.19 -2.36 -19.68
C ILE A 709 59.91 -1.01 -19.90
N ALA A 710 60.99 -1.00 -20.68
CA ALA A 710 61.72 0.22 -21.02
C ALA A 710 60.81 1.23 -21.75
N LYS A 711 60.02 0.76 -22.73
CA LYS A 711 59.08 1.60 -23.48
C LYS A 711 57.98 2.20 -22.60
N ILE A 712 57.43 1.42 -21.67
CA ILE A 712 56.46 1.91 -20.68
C ILE A 712 57.08 3.00 -19.82
N ASN A 713 58.32 2.82 -19.36
CA ASN A 713 59.04 3.81 -18.57
C ASN A 713 59.29 5.11 -19.37
N ASP A 714 59.60 5.02 -20.66
CA ASP A 714 59.77 6.19 -21.54
C ASP A 714 58.45 6.94 -21.78
N TYR A 715 57.35 6.19 -21.97
CA TYR A 715 56.01 6.78 -22.05
C TYR A 715 55.63 7.46 -20.74
N PHE A 716 55.97 6.87 -19.60
CA PHE A 716 55.73 7.47 -18.28
C PHE A 716 56.56 8.76 -18.09
N LYS A 717 57.85 8.75 -18.43
CA LYS A 717 58.73 9.92 -18.35
C LYS A 717 58.21 11.07 -19.23
N SER A 718 57.82 10.77 -20.47
CA SER A 718 57.38 11.76 -21.47
C SER A 718 55.93 12.22 -21.37
N SER A 719 55.11 11.61 -20.51
CA SER A 719 53.70 11.98 -20.35
C SER A 719 53.50 12.92 -19.17
N LYS A 720 52.67 13.95 -19.38
CA LYS A 720 52.33 14.96 -18.36
C LYS A 720 51.19 14.52 -17.45
N ASP A 721 50.28 13.70 -17.97
CA ASP A 721 49.08 13.22 -17.30
C ASP A 721 48.81 11.75 -17.63
N LEU A 722 47.91 11.14 -16.85
CA LEU A 722 47.51 9.74 -17.00
C LEU A 722 46.89 9.47 -18.38
N THR A 723 46.02 10.36 -18.88
CA THR A 723 45.31 10.18 -20.15
C THR A 723 46.28 10.05 -21.32
N THR A 724 47.30 10.91 -21.38
CA THR A 724 48.36 10.85 -22.39
C THR A 724 49.18 9.56 -22.26
N PHE A 725 49.49 9.15 -21.03
CA PHE A 725 50.24 7.94 -20.76
C PHE A 725 49.49 6.68 -21.23
N ILE A 726 48.25 6.50 -20.78
CA ILE A 726 47.39 5.38 -21.17
C ILE A 726 47.11 5.40 -22.69
N GLY A 727 46.94 6.58 -23.29
CA GLY A 727 46.78 6.73 -24.73
C GLY A 727 47.97 6.19 -25.52
N LYS A 728 49.20 6.47 -25.07
CA LYS A 728 50.43 5.90 -25.67
C LYS A 728 50.50 4.38 -25.52
N ILE A 729 50.10 3.84 -24.36
CA ILE A 729 50.03 2.39 -24.12
C ILE A 729 49.01 1.73 -25.06
N GLY A 730 47.81 2.30 -25.18
CA GLY A 730 46.73 1.76 -26.01
C GLY A 730 47.00 1.79 -27.51
N ASN A 731 47.72 2.80 -27.99
CA ASN A 731 48.09 2.95 -29.40
C ASN A 731 49.29 2.08 -29.80
N ASP A 732 49.97 1.46 -28.83
CA ASP A 732 51.11 0.60 -29.08
C ASP A 732 50.66 -0.85 -29.30
N SER A 733 50.95 -1.42 -30.46
CA SER A 733 50.54 -2.78 -30.81
C SER A 733 51.05 -3.85 -29.85
N THR A 734 52.19 -3.61 -29.19
CA THR A 734 52.81 -4.54 -28.24
C THR A 734 52.33 -4.34 -26.80
N LEU A 735 51.74 -3.19 -26.47
CA LEU A 735 51.30 -2.86 -25.10
C LEU A 735 49.78 -2.72 -24.97
N LYS A 736 49.02 -2.70 -26.07
CA LYS A 736 47.56 -2.48 -26.07
C LYS A 736 46.80 -3.40 -25.11
N GLY A 737 47.29 -4.64 -24.90
CA GLY A 737 46.69 -5.61 -23.97
C GLY A 737 46.76 -5.19 -22.50
N LEU A 738 47.69 -4.30 -22.14
CA LEU A 738 47.84 -3.78 -20.78
C LEU A 738 46.89 -2.60 -20.49
N LYS A 739 46.31 -1.98 -21.53
CA LYS A 739 45.56 -0.73 -21.41
C LYS A 739 44.43 -0.84 -20.37
N ALA A 740 43.57 -1.84 -20.49
CA ALA A 740 42.40 -2.01 -19.61
C ALA A 740 42.81 -2.19 -18.15
N GLY A 741 43.81 -3.02 -17.88
CA GLY A 741 44.33 -3.23 -16.53
C GLY A 741 45.05 -2.00 -15.96
N MET A 742 45.82 -1.27 -16.78
CA MET A 742 46.46 -0.02 -16.33
C MET A 742 45.43 1.06 -16.04
N GLU A 743 44.40 1.18 -16.86
CA GLU A 743 43.30 2.09 -16.58
C GLU A 743 42.59 1.73 -15.27
N HIS A 744 42.43 0.45 -14.98
CA HIS A 744 41.84 -0.03 -13.72
C HIS A 744 42.71 0.29 -12.50
N GLU A 745 44.00 -0.06 -12.54
CA GLU A 745 44.90 0.03 -11.38
C GLU A 745 45.50 1.43 -11.15
N LEU A 746 45.70 2.21 -12.21
CA LEU A 746 46.43 3.47 -12.13
C LEU A 746 45.49 4.67 -12.18
N THR A 747 45.15 5.22 -11.01
CA THR A 747 44.40 6.48 -10.91
C THR A 747 45.28 7.69 -11.25
N ALA A 748 44.68 8.82 -11.61
CA ALA A 748 45.44 10.03 -11.92
C ALA A 748 46.22 10.57 -10.71
N ILE A 749 45.67 10.41 -9.49
CA ILE A 749 46.38 10.74 -8.25
C ILE A 749 47.59 9.83 -8.10
N ALA A 750 47.44 8.52 -8.28
CA ALA A 750 48.55 7.57 -8.20
C ALA A 750 49.62 7.85 -9.26
N PHE A 751 49.22 8.13 -10.51
CA PHE A 751 50.14 8.52 -11.59
C PHE A 751 50.96 9.75 -11.21
N ASN A 752 50.31 10.81 -10.72
CA ASN A 752 51.00 12.03 -10.31
C ASN A 752 51.91 11.80 -9.10
N GLN A 753 51.50 10.97 -8.14
CA GLN A 753 52.37 10.56 -7.02
C GLN A 753 53.61 9.81 -7.51
N LEU A 754 53.48 8.90 -8.49
CA LEU A 754 54.63 8.24 -9.12
C LEU A 754 55.56 9.25 -9.82
N LYS A 755 55.00 10.27 -10.47
CA LYS A 755 55.79 11.35 -11.10
C LYS A 755 56.56 12.14 -10.04
N ILE A 756 55.92 12.50 -8.93
CA ILE A 756 56.56 13.17 -7.78
C ILE A 756 57.64 12.27 -7.16
N GLN A 757 57.42 10.97 -7.03
CA GLN A 757 58.45 10.05 -6.54
C GLN A 757 59.65 9.97 -7.48
N SER A 758 59.42 10.01 -8.80
CA SER A 758 60.50 9.93 -9.79
C SER A 758 61.47 11.12 -9.73
N VAL A 759 61.04 12.27 -9.20
CA VAL A 759 61.90 13.45 -8.99
C VAL A 759 62.61 13.45 -7.64
N ALA A 760 62.28 12.54 -6.71
CA ALA A 760 62.90 12.44 -5.39
C ALA A 760 64.37 11.96 -5.45
N ALA A 761 64.70 11.07 -6.38
CA ALA A 761 66.07 10.57 -6.55
C ALA A 761 67.06 11.66 -7.00
N PRO A 762 66.74 12.50 -8.02
CA PRO A 762 67.53 13.70 -8.34
C PRO A 762 67.76 14.63 -7.14
N LEU A 763 66.76 14.85 -6.28
CA LEU A 763 66.89 15.70 -5.10
C LEU A 763 67.85 15.13 -4.03
N ARG A 764 68.06 13.81 -4.02
CA ARG A 764 69.05 13.12 -3.17
C ARG A 764 70.40 12.93 -3.87
N GLY A 765 70.54 13.36 -5.12
CA GLY A 765 71.77 13.22 -5.89
C GLY A 765 72.76 14.37 -5.65
N THR A 766 73.97 14.23 -6.20
CA THR A 766 74.99 15.30 -6.22
C THR A 766 75.04 16.06 -7.56
N ASN A 767 74.22 15.69 -8.54
CA ASN A 767 74.19 16.33 -9.85
C ASN A 767 73.29 17.58 -9.83
N MET A 768 73.91 18.77 -9.94
CA MET A 768 73.20 20.05 -9.86
C MET A 768 72.18 20.27 -10.98
N THR A 769 72.47 19.85 -12.22
CA THR A 769 71.51 19.99 -13.34
C THR A 769 70.25 19.17 -13.11
N ALA A 770 70.41 17.92 -12.64
CA ALA A 770 69.28 17.05 -12.31
C ALA A 770 68.51 17.58 -11.09
N PHE A 771 69.22 18.13 -10.09
CA PHE A 771 68.63 18.77 -8.92
C PHE A 771 67.77 19.99 -9.31
N ASN A 772 68.32 20.94 -10.05
CA ASN A 772 67.62 22.15 -10.49
C ASN A 772 66.40 21.82 -11.36
N THR A 773 66.52 20.80 -12.22
CA THR A 773 65.39 20.32 -13.02
C THR A 773 64.27 19.78 -12.13
N ALA A 774 64.60 19.02 -11.08
CA ALA A 774 63.62 18.49 -10.14
C ALA A 774 62.97 19.59 -9.28
N ILE A 775 63.74 20.56 -8.80
CA ILE A 775 63.21 21.74 -8.07
C ILE A 775 62.25 22.52 -8.95
N SER A 776 62.64 22.87 -10.19
CA SER A 776 61.78 23.61 -11.12
C SER A 776 60.49 22.87 -11.45
N GLN A 777 60.54 21.55 -11.66
CA GLN A 777 59.34 20.74 -11.89
C GLN A 777 58.38 20.74 -10.70
N MET A 778 58.91 20.76 -9.47
CA MET A 778 58.07 20.85 -8.28
C MET A 778 57.50 22.27 -8.07
N ASP A 779 58.29 23.31 -8.30
CA ASP A 779 57.91 24.71 -8.18
C ASP A 779 56.80 25.08 -9.18
N ASP A 780 56.93 24.66 -10.45
CA ASP A 780 55.90 24.85 -11.50
C ASP A 780 54.53 24.26 -11.09
N LEU A 781 54.55 23.13 -10.36
CA LEU A 781 53.35 22.46 -9.89
C LEU A 781 52.69 23.23 -8.73
N VAL A 782 53.50 23.75 -7.80
CA VAL A 782 53.05 24.61 -6.69
C VAL A 782 52.44 25.91 -7.23
N GLU A 783 53.10 26.56 -8.20
CA GLU A 783 52.54 27.76 -8.85
C GLU A 783 51.21 27.47 -9.55
N THR A 784 51.10 26.31 -10.20
CA THR A 784 49.85 25.91 -10.86
C THR A 784 48.72 25.73 -9.86
N PHE A 785 49.00 25.16 -8.69
CA PHE A 785 48.01 25.01 -7.62
C PHE A 785 47.64 26.35 -7.00
N ASN A 786 48.62 27.21 -6.75
CA ASN A 786 48.40 28.55 -6.21
C ASN A 786 47.47 29.39 -7.09
N LYS A 787 47.75 29.49 -8.39
CA LYS A 787 46.90 30.23 -9.35
C LYS A 787 45.47 29.70 -9.38
N LYS A 788 45.29 28.37 -9.26
CA LYS A 788 43.96 27.74 -9.20
C LYS A 788 43.26 27.96 -7.85
N ARG A 789 44.00 28.00 -6.73
CA ARG A 789 43.43 28.28 -5.41
C ARG A 789 42.98 29.74 -5.29
N GLU A 790 43.74 30.70 -5.80
CA GLU A 790 43.38 32.12 -5.75
C GLU A 790 41.99 32.38 -6.36
N SER A 791 41.68 31.72 -7.48
CA SER A 791 40.35 31.81 -8.09
C SER A 791 39.24 31.18 -7.22
N PHE A 792 39.54 30.17 -6.41
CA PHE A 792 38.61 29.63 -5.41
C PHE A 792 38.42 30.56 -4.21
N GLY A 793 39.45 31.31 -3.80
CA GLY A 793 39.35 32.32 -2.74
C GLY A 793 38.36 33.43 -3.08
N ASP A 794 38.42 33.96 -4.31
CA ASP A 794 37.45 34.94 -4.82
C ASP A 794 36.03 34.40 -4.85
N THR A 795 35.90 33.11 -5.18
CA THR A 795 34.62 32.39 -5.23
C THR A 795 34.04 32.22 -3.83
N ALA A 796 34.89 31.86 -2.85
CA ALA A 796 34.50 31.73 -1.46
C ALA A 796 33.97 33.04 -0.87
N ALA A 797 34.62 34.18 -1.16
CA ALA A 797 34.16 35.50 -0.71
C ALA A 797 32.77 35.86 -1.28
N LYS A 798 32.50 35.49 -2.54
CA LYS A 798 31.19 35.70 -3.20
C LYS A 798 30.09 34.78 -2.64
N LEU A 799 30.47 33.66 -2.01
CA LEU A 799 29.58 32.67 -1.41
C LEU A 799 29.26 32.86 0.08
N GLN A 800 29.85 33.88 0.72
CA GLN A 800 29.68 34.13 2.16
C GLN A 800 28.21 34.14 2.62
N PHE A 801 27.29 34.56 1.75
CA PHE A 801 25.85 34.57 2.02
C PHE A 801 25.27 33.19 2.37
N VAL A 802 25.84 32.09 1.86
CA VAL A 802 25.43 30.73 2.22
C VAL A 802 25.65 30.49 3.71
N SER A 803 26.71 31.06 4.29
CA SER A 803 26.95 31.00 5.73
C SER A 803 25.95 31.80 6.55
N ASP A 804 25.27 32.78 5.96
CA ASP A 804 24.28 33.65 6.61
C ASP A 804 22.85 33.08 6.57
N VAL A 805 22.63 31.95 5.88
CA VAL A 805 21.32 31.27 5.83
C VAL A 805 21.06 30.52 7.14
N ASN A 806 20.17 31.05 7.98
CA ASN A 806 19.71 30.44 9.22
C ASN A 806 18.54 29.46 8.96
N PRO A 807 18.39 28.35 9.72
CA PRO A 807 17.22 27.45 9.63
C PRO A 807 15.88 28.16 9.66
N VAL A 808 15.76 29.26 10.41
CA VAL A 808 14.54 30.08 10.46
C VAL A 808 14.20 30.59 9.05
N HIS A 809 15.17 31.01 8.23
CA HIS A 809 14.95 31.54 6.86
C HIS A 809 14.32 30.50 5.92
N LEU A 810 14.58 29.21 6.15
CA LEU A 810 14.05 28.10 5.36
C LEU A 810 12.63 27.70 5.78
N ALA A 811 12.15 28.22 6.92
CA ALA A 811 10.78 28.10 7.40
C ALA A 811 9.89 29.30 6.99
N ALA A 812 10.42 30.26 6.22
CA ALA A 812 9.67 31.44 5.81
C ALA A 812 8.43 31.07 4.98
N PRO A 813 7.25 31.65 5.25
CA PRO A 813 6.04 31.39 4.45
C PRO A 813 6.22 31.64 2.95
N GLN A 814 7.02 32.64 2.59
CA GLN A 814 7.31 32.95 1.19
C GLN A 814 8.24 31.91 0.54
N PHE A 815 9.29 31.45 1.24
CA PHE A 815 10.18 30.40 0.75
C PHE A 815 9.43 29.07 0.59
N ILE A 816 8.60 28.69 1.57
CA ILE A 816 7.74 27.50 1.49
C ILE A 816 6.79 27.58 0.29
N ARG A 817 6.23 28.76 0.01
CA ARG A 817 5.36 28.99 -1.15
C ARG A 817 6.13 28.85 -2.47
N GLU A 818 7.30 29.46 -2.58
CA GLU A 818 8.16 29.35 -3.77
C GLU A 818 8.62 27.90 -4.02
N CYS A 819 8.93 27.14 -2.95
CA CYS A 819 9.21 25.70 -3.04
C CYS A 819 8.01 24.87 -3.53
N LYS A 820 6.77 25.33 -3.29
CA LYS A 820 5.54 24.65 -3.72
C LYS A 820 5.11 25.07 -5.12
N ASP A 821 5.33 26.34 -5.48
CA ASP A 821 4.97 26.90 -6.78
C ASP A 821 5.94 26.42 -7.89
N ASP A 822 7.23 26.18 -7.56
CA ASP A 822 8.23 25.59 -8.48
C ASP A 822 9.20 24.63 -7.76
N PRO A 823 8.73 23.42 -7.37
CA PRO A 823 9.54 22.45 -6.63
C PRO A 823 10.80 22.03 -7.39
N ASN A 824 10.65 21.75 -8.69
CA ASN A 824 11.71 21.26 -9.55
C ASN A 824 12.75 22.35 -9.83
N GLY A 825 12.32 23.59 -10.10
CA GLY A 825 13.24 24.69 -10.33
C GLY A 825 14.00 25.11 -9.08
N MET A 826 13.38 25.08 -7.90
CA MET A 826 14.08 25.35 -6.63
C MET A 826 15.09 24.26 -6.29
N ARG A 827 14.69 22.99 -6.39
CA ARG A 827 15.61 21.86 -6.18
C ARG A 827 16.77 21.90 -7.17
N ALA A 828 16.51 22.14 -8.46
CA ALA A 828 17.55 22.24 -9.48
C ALA A 828 18.53 23.40 -9.22
N LYS A 829 18.03 24.58 -8.81
CA LYS A 829 18.88 25.75 -8.52
C LYS A 829 19.87 25.48 -7.39
N PHE A 830 19.41 24.92 -6.26
CA PHE A 830 20.28 24.64 -5.11
C PHE A 830 21.10 23.36 -5.29
N GLY A 831 20.59 22.39 -6.06
CA GLY A 831 21.29 21.16 -6.43
C GLY A 831 22.53 21.47 -7.26
N ASP A 832 22.38 22.24 -8.34
CA ASP A 832 23.48 22.69 -9.20
C ASP A 832 24.57 23.45 -8.41
N MET A 833 24.18 24.15 -7.34
CA MET A 833 25.15 24.82 -6.46
C MET A 833 25.91 23.86 -5.56
N ALA A 834 25.21 22.89 -4.98
CA ALA A 834 25.84 21.86 -4.17
C ALA A 834 26.84 21.05 -5.00
N ASP A 835 26.44 20.64 -6.22
CA ASP A 835 27.28 19.84 -7.11
C ASP A 835 28.58 20.56 -7.51
N LYS A 836 28.51 21.88 -7.76
CA LYS A 836 29.69 22.70 -8.08
C LYS A 836 30.60 22.92 -6.88
N CYS A 837 30.05 23.16 -5.70
CA CYS A 837 30.84 23.21 -4.47
C CYS A 837 31.56 21.88 -4.23
N ASP A 838 30.89 20.75 -4.44
CA ASP A 838 31.48 19.41 -4.33
C ASP A 838 32.67 19.24 -5.30
N SER A 839 32.55 19.72 -6.55
CA SER A 839 33.64 19.65 -7.53
C SER A 839 34.86 20.50 -7.14
N ILE A 840 34.65 21.63 -6.45
CA ILE A 840 35.75 22.44 -5.89
C ILE A 840 36.40 21.72 -4.70
N VAL A 841 35.60 21.15 -3.79
CA VAL A 841 36.11 20.36 -2.66
C VAL A 841 36.95 19.18 -3.17
N ASP A 842 36.47 18.46 -4.19
CA ASP A 842 37.21 17.38 -4.84
C ASP A 842 38.58 17.84 -5.34
N ARG A 843 38.62 18.96 -6.07
CA ARG A 843 39.88 19.48 -6.62
C ARG A 843 40.84 19.91 -5.52
N LEU A 844 40.34 20.56 -4.46
CA LEU A 844 41.14 20.97 -3.31
C LEU A 844 41.71 19.76 -2.56
N LEU A 845 40.95 18.67 -2.42
CA LEU A 845 41.44 17.40 -1.86
C LEU A 845 42.57 16.80 -2.69
N ARG A 846 42.44 16.80 -4.03
CA ARG A 846 43.53 16.35 -4.93
C ARG A 846 44.78 17.21 -4.78
N ASN A 847 44.62 18.53 -4.77
CA ASN A 847 45.73 19.47 -4.61
C ASN A 847 46.42 19.25 -3.26
N GLN A 848 45.65 19.10 -2.17
CA GLN A 848 46.19 18.79 -0.85
C GLN A 848 47.03 17.52 -0.87
N ALA A 849 46.50 16.41 -1.41
CA ALA A 849 47.21 15.13 -1.46
C ALA A 849 48.51 15.20 -2.27
N LEU A 850 48.52 15.98 -3.37
CA LEU A 850 49.71 16.15 -4.20
C LEU A 850 50.76 17.05 -3.54
N LEU A 851 50.34 18.13 -2.86
CA LEU A 851 51.23 18.99 -2.07
C LEU A 851 51.87 18.22 -0.91
N GLU A 852 51.09 17.37 -0.21
CA GLU A 852 51.60 16.49 0.84
C GLU A 852 52.62 15.48 0.29
N ALA A 853 52.36 14.91 -0.90
CA ALA A 853 53.28 14.01 -1.57
C ALA A 853 54.58 14.72 -2.01
N GLN A 854 54.51 15.94 -2.54
CA GLN A 854 55.69 16.74 -2.85
C GLN A 854 56.52 16.99 -1.59
N LEU A 855 55.88 17.44 -0.51
CA LEU A 855 56.56 17.69 0.76
C LEU A 855 57.27 16.44 1.30
N ALA A 856 56.64 15.27 1.18
CA ALA A 856 57.22 14.00 1.61
C ALA A 856 58.39 13.52 0.73
N SER A 857 58.42 13.93 -0.55
CA SER A 857 59.43 13.52 -1.51
C SER A 857 60.76 14.28 -1.38
N ILE A 858 60.72 15.50 -0.82
CA ILE A 858 61.91 16.32 -0.59
C ILE A 858 62.73 15.73 0.57
N PRO A 859 64.04 15.48 0.39
CA PRO A 859 64.87 14.89 1.44
C PRO A 859 65.07 15.85 2.62
N LYS A 860 64.96 15.32 3.85
CA LYS A 860 65.20 16.08 5.09
C LYS A 860 66.67 16.44 5.33
N VAL A 861 67.58 15.76 4.66
CA VAL A 861 69.03 15.96 4.74
C VAL A 861 69.56 15.91 3.32
N ILE A 862 70.24 16.96 2.88
CA ILE A 862 70.89 16.99 1.56
C ILE A 862 72.30 16.41 1.70
N PRO A 863 72.73 15.51 0.81
CA PRO A 863 74.07 14.93 0.87
C PRO A 863 75.18 15.96 0.68
N ARG A 864 76.25 15.83 1.48
CA ARG A 864 77.46 16.66 1.41
C ARG A 864 78.09 16.64 0.01
N GLY A 865 78.35 17.82 -0.54
CA GLY A 865 78.92 18.02 -1.88
C GLY A 865 79.36 19.47 -2.10
N PRO A 866 79.98 19.79 -3.26
CA PRO A 866 80.54 21.11 -3.54
C PRO A 866 79.51 22.25 -3.50
N ASP A 867 78.23 21.94 -3.67
CA ASP A 867 77.11 22.90 -3.69
C ASP A 867 76.04 22.56 -2.62
N GLU A 868 76.46 22.11 -1.43
CA GLU A 868 75.55 21.72 -0.34
C GLU A 868 74.68 22.89 0.13
N ASP A 869 75.27 24.07 0.36
CA ASP A 869 74.55 25.24 0.88
C ASP A 869 73.49 25.75 -0.11
N GLU A 870 73.83 25.86 -1.40
CA GLU A 870 72.89 26.31 -2.45
C GLU A 870 71.74 25.33 -2.64
N ARG A 871 72.02 24.02 -2.67
CA ARG A 871 70.97 22.99 -2.75
C ARG A 871 70.07 22.99 -1.52
N TRP A 872 70.65 23.22 -0.34
CA TRP A 872 69.89 23.31 0.91
C TRP A 872 68.97 24.52 0.93
N GLU A 873 69.44 25.67 0.45
CA GLU A 873 68.64 26.89 0.34
C GLU A 873 67.46 26.71 -0.64
N GLN A 874 67.72 26.20 -1.85
CA GLN A 874 66.68 25.97 -2.86
C GLN A 874 65.62 24.95 -2.41
N ALA A 875 66.03 23.85 -1.76
CA ALA A 875 65.10 22.86 -1.24
C ALA A 875 64.24 23.43 -0.10
N ASN A 876 64.80 24.27 0.78
CA ASN A 876 64.03 24.89 1.85
C ASN A 876 63.05 25.95 1.34
N ASP A 877 63.44 26.77 0.35
CA ASP A 877 62.52 27.73 -0.30
C ASP A 877 61.30 27.01 -0.87
N LEU A 878 61.52 25.91 -1.60
CA LEU A 878 60.44 25.09 -2.13
C LEU A 878 59.58 24.45 -1.01
N VAL A 879 60.19 23.95 0.07
CA VAL A 879 59.47 23.41 1.24
C VAL A 879 58.55 24.45 1.86
N ASP A 880 59.01 25.69 2.00
CA ASP A 880 58.23 26.77 2.58
C ASP A 880 57.07 27.18 1.67
N LYS A 881 57.30 27.28 0.35
CA LYS A 881 56.23 27.49 -0.65
C LYS A 881 55.17 26.38 -0.61
N ILE A 882 55.58 25.11 -0.55
CA ILE A 882 54.65 23.97 -0.48
C ILE A 882 53.83 24.03 0.81
N LYS A 883 54.46 24.29 1.96
CA LYS A 883 53.74 24.40 3.25
C LYS A 883 52.74 25.55 3.24
N GLN A 884 53.12 26.70 2.69
CA GLN A 884 52.24 27.85 2.57
C GLN A 884 51.01 27.50 1.72
N GLU A 885 51.22 26.94 0.53
CA GLU A 885 50.12 26.58 -0.37
C GLU A 885 49.24 25.46 0.22
N LEU A 886 49.82 24.51 0.95
CA LEU A 886 49.09 23.46 1.65
C LEU A 886 48.13 24.03 2.71
N GLU A 887 48.60 24.96 3.54
CA GLU A 887 47.77 25.60 4.56
C GLU A 887 46.65 26.46 3.94
N GLU A 888 46.94 27.19 2.87
CA GLU A 888 45.94 27.97 2.14
C GLU A 888 44.90 27.09 1.42
N THR A 889 45.33 25.93 0.88
CA THR A 889 44.43 24.92 0.31
C THR A 889 43.49 24.36 1.39
N LYS A 890 44.01 24.02 2.57
CA LYS A 890 43.20 23.53 3.70
C LYS A 890 42.16 24.56 4.17
N LYS A 891 42.53 25.85 4.23
CA LYS A 891 41.58 26.93 4.58
C LYS A 891 40.44 27.01 3.56
N SER A 892 40.76 27.00 2.27
CA SER A 892 39.76 27.03 1.20
C SER A 892 38.83 25.81 1.29
N LEU A 893 39.41 24.63 1.51
CA LEU A 893 38.68 23.38 1.65
C LEU A 893 37.70 23.39 2.83
N ALA A 894 38.09 23.95 3.98
CA ALA A 894 37.21 24.11 5.13
C ALA A 894 36.01 25.02 4.82
N ILE A 895 36.22 26.11 4.08
CA ILE A 895 35.16 27.04 3.68
C ILE A 895 34.15 26.34 2.75
N PHE A 896 34.61 25.67 1.70
CA PHE A 896 33.71 24.98 0.78
C PHE A 896 32.98 23.79 1.41
N ARG A 897 33.59 23.11 2.40
CA ARG A 897 32.90 22.08 3.20
C ARG A 897 31.77 22.67 4.05
N ASP A 898 31.95 23.84 4.68
CA ASP A 898 30.86 24.54 5.38
C ASP A 898 29.70 24.86 4.43
N TYR A 899 30.01 25.36 3.24
CA TYR A 899 28.98 25.62 2.21
C TYR A 899 28.26 24.34 1.77
N GLN A 900 28.98 23.25 1.53
CA GLN A 900 28.41 21.96 1.16
C GLN A 900 27.46 21.44 2.26
N GLN A 901 27.87 21.52 3.53
CA GLN A 901 27.04 21.10 4.67
C GLN A 901 25.77 21.95 4.80
N LYS A 902 25.86 23.26 4.57
CA LYS A 902 24.70 24.16 4.60
C LYS A 902 23.75 23.96 3.42
N LEU A 903 24.27 23.70 2.22
CA LEU A 903 23.44 23.45 1.05
C LEU A 903 22.76 22.08 1.11
N SER A 904 23.50 21.05 1.51
CA SER A 904 23.15 19.67 1.19
C SER A 904 23.25 18.70 2.37
N GLY A 905 23.67 19.16 3.54
CA GLY A 905 23.75 18.32 4.74
C GLY A 905 22.38 17.88 5.28
N PRO A 906 22.35 17.04 6.33
CA PRO A 906 21.12 16.49 6.91
C PRO A 906 20.12 17.54 7.43
N SER A 907 20.60 18.77 7.68
CA SER A 907 19.78 19.93 8.04
C SER A 907 20.01 21.10 7.09
N GLY A 908 20.46 20.81 5.86
CA GLY A 908 20.78 21.80 4.84
C GLY A 908 19.56 22.29 4.05
N ILE A 909 19.81 23.23 3.13
CA ILE A 909 18.79 23.89 2.31
C ILE A 909 18.01 22.87 1.48
N LEU A 910 18.69 21.95 0.78
CA LEU A 910 18.04 20.94 -0.07
C LEU A 910 17.13 20.00 0.71
N LYS A 911 17.56 19.53 1.89
CA LYS A 911 16.72 18.70 2.75
C LYS A 911 15.49 19.45 3.25
N THR A 912 15.64 20.74 3.53
CA THR A 912 14.52 21.58 3.96
C THR A 912 13.53 21.86 2.82
N ILE A 913 14.01 22.02 1.59
CA ILE A 913 13.16 22.08 0.39
C ILE A 913 12.35 20.79 0.29
N ASP A 914 12.98 19.64 0.44
CA ASP A 914 12.31 18.33 0.37
C ASP A 914 11.28 18.15 1.50
N ASP A 915 11.60 18.53 2.72
CA ASP A 915 10.68 18.49 3.86
C ASP A 915 9.49 19.47 3.68
N ASN A 916 9.72 20.62 3.03
CA ASN A 916 8.69 21.62 2.71
C ASN A 916 7.77 21.17 1.57
N ILE A 917 8.32 20.49 0.55
CA ILE A 917 7.55 19.81 -0.52
C ILE A 917 6.70 18.70 0.11
N ALA A 918 7.28 17.92 1.03
CA ALA A 918 6.65 16.80 1.71
C ALA A 918 5.69 17.21 2.86
N ASN A 919 5.46 18.50 3.11
CA ASN A 919 4.44 19.05 4.03
C ASN A 919 4.58 18.70 5.53
N LYS A 920 5.80 18.57 6.09
CA LYS A 920 6.00 18.03 7.46
C LYS A 920 6.00 19.01 8.67
N LYS A 921 5.95 20.34 8.50
CA LYS A 921 6.08 21.31 9.64
C LYS A 921 5.14 22.52 9.53
N ASN A 922 4.67 23.06 10.68
CA ASN A 922 3.91 24.32 10.80
C ASN A 922 4.52 25.22 11.91
N ASP A 923 4.34 26.54 11.78
CA ASP A 923 4.73 27.53 12.81
C ASP A 923 3.50 28.14 13.52
N TYR A 924 3.62 28.45 14.80
CA TYR A 924 2.62 29.19 15.58
C TYR A 924 3.29 30.36 16.32
N TYR A 925 2.59 31.50 16.39
CA TYR A 925 3.06 32.67 17.14
C TYR A 925 2.52 32.61 18.57
N GLU A 926 3.40 32.70 19.58
CA GLU A 926 3.03 32.81 21.00
C GLU A 926 2.90 34.30 21.37
N PRO A 927 1.66 34.84 21.54
CA PRO A 927 1.48 36.23 21.94
C PRO A 927 2.02 36.46 23.35
N ALA A 928 2.52 37.66 23.64
CA ALA A 928 3.02 37.98 24.98
C ALA A 928 1.98 37.64 26.07
N SER A 929 2.39 37.07 27.21
CA SER A 929 1.48 36.63 28.30
C SER A 929 0.58 35.43 27.99
N PHE A 930 0.82 34.71 26.89
CA PHE A 930 0.19 33.42 26.61
C PHE A 930 1.25 32.32 26.54
N LYS A 931 0.84 31.09 26.78
CA LYS A 931 1.60 29.88 26.48
C LYS A 931 0.88 29.12 25.37
N ALA A 932 1.57 28.82 24.28
CA ALA A 932 1.03 28.02 23.17
C ALA A 932 1.40 26.54 23.32
N THR A 933 0.43 25.63 23.19
CA THR A 933 0.63 24.17 23.30
C THR A 933 -0.09 23.43 22.16
N ILE A 934 0.57 22.45 21.54
CA ILE A 934 -0.05 21.58 20.52
C ILE A 934 -0.74 20.40 21.21
N VAL A 935 -2.00 20.14 20.88
CA VAL A 935 -2.79 19.01 21.38
C VAL A 935 -3.20 18.12 20.21
N LYS A 936 -2.76 16.85 20.22
CA LYS A 936 -3.09 15.84 19.20
C LYS A 936 -4.45 15.18 19.45
N ALA A 937 -5.20 14.88 18.40
CA ALA A 937 -6.50 14.20 18.47
C ALA A 937 -6.33 12.78 19.06
N GLY A 938 -6.93 12.53 20.23
CA GLY A 938 -6.86 11.24 20.92
C GLY A 938 -6.82 11.32 22.45
N ASN A 939 -6.38 12.45 23.01
CA ASN A 939 -6.37 12.66 24.47
C ASN A 939 -7.72 13.20 24.96
N THR A 940 -8.75 12.37 24.90
CA THR A 940 -10.02 12.60 25.62
C THR A 940 -9.84 12.02 27.03
N ILE A 941 -9.55 12.87 28.03
CA ILE A 941 -9.71 12.46 29.43
C ILE A 941 -11.20 12.47 29.73
N THR A 942 -11.78 11.27 29.80
CA THR A 942 -13.10 11.02 30.36
C THR A 942 -13.15 11.47 31.82
N THR A 943 -14.16 12.26 32.12
CA THR A 943 -14.51 12.73 33.46
C THR A 943 -15.03 11.59 34.33
N SER A 944 -14.28 11.17 35.35
CA SER A 944 -14.75 10.85 36.71
C SER A 944 -13.56 10.66 37.68
N PRO A 945 -13.58 11.21 38.91
CA PRO A 945 -12.45 11.18 39.83
C PRO A 945 -12.48 9.97 40.79
N PRO A 946 -11.34 9.30 41.05
CA PRO A 946 -11.13 8.58 42.30
C PRO A 946 -10.20 9.36 43.23
N VAL A 947 -10.71 9.57 44.44
CA VAL A 947 -10.02 10.06 45.62
C VAL A 947 -8.91 9.08 46.06
N GLY A 948 -7.68 9.58 46.28
CA GLY A 948 -6.60 8.84 46.95
C GLY A 948 -5.19 9.19 46.46
N ALA A 949 -4.44 9.95 47.26
CA ALA A 949 -3.07 10.51 47.09
C ALA A 949 -1.93 9.49 46.74
N PRO A 950 -0.63 9.88 46.56
CA PRO A 950 0.01 11.18 46.25
C PRO A 950 1.03 11.16 45.07
N ALA A 951 1.42 12.38 44.65
CA ALA A 951 2.63 12.83 43.95
C ALA A 951 3.67 11.84 43.35
N HIS A 952 3.92 11.98 42.04
CA HIS A 952 5.21 12.35 41.41
C HIS A 952 5.36 11.70 40.03
N ARG A 953 5.13 12.49 38.96
CA ARG A 953 5.97 12.43 37.76
C ARG A 953 5.94 13.81 37.11
N ALA A 954 7.00 14.56 37.37
CA ALA A 954 7.30 15.80 36.67
C ALA A 954 7.45 15.47 35.18
N ALA A 955 6.56 15.98 34.34
CA ALA A 955 6.84 16.11 32.93
C ALA A 955 8.04 17.05 32.79
N ALA A 956 9.06 16.59 32.06
CA ALA A 956 10.31 17.30 31.86
C ALA A 956 10.04 18.72 31.36
N THR A 957 10.25 19.69 32.24
CA THR A 957 10.20 21.10 31.92
C THR A 957 11.57 21.46 31.34
N ILE A 958 11.67 21.59 30.03
CA ILE A 958 12.84 22.21 29.40
C ILE A 958 12.71 23.72 29.66
N GLY A 959 13.30 24.18 30.76
CA GLY A 959 13.54 25.58 31.00
C GLY A 959 14.65 26.08 30.09
N THR A 960 14.30 26.87 29.09
CA THR A 960 15.23 27.80 28.45
C THR A 960 14.98 29.19 29.00
N SER A 961 16.03 29.78 29.53
CA SER A 961 16.06 31.13 30.08
C SER A 961 15.78 32.18 29.00
N SER A 962 14.75 32.99 29.23
CA SER A 962 14.71 34.43 28.95
C SER A 962 15.52 34.96 27.75
N LYS A 963 15.12 34.58 26.52
CA LYS A 963 15.05 35.46 25.34
C LYS A 963 13.86 35.01 24.50
N VAL A 964 12.90 35.92 24.34
CA VAL A 964 11.54 35.68 23.83
C VAL A 964 11.56 35.43 22.30
N ASN A 965 11.72 34.16 21.90
CA ASN A 965 11.48 33.67 20.53
C ASN A 965 9.98 33.33 20.37
N ASN A 966 9.15 34.30 19.96
CA ASN A 966 7.69 34.12 19.86
C ASN A 966 7.20 33.28 18.67
N PHE A 967 8.06 32.78 17.79
CA PHE A 967 7.67 31.81 16.76
C PHE A 967 8.22 30.44 17.14
N LEU A 968 7.31 29.49 17.34
CA LEU A 968 7.64 28.12 17.70
C LEU A 968 7.35 27.23 16.48
N THR A 969 8.34 26.41 16.12
CA THR A 969 8.25 25.41 15.05
C THR A 969 7.75 24.09 15.63
N GLY A 970 6.73 23.46 15.03
CA GLY A 970 6.18 22.19 15.50
C GLY A 970 5.65 21.29 14.39
N ASP A 971 5.25 20.07 14.77
CA ASP A 971 4.53 19.14 13.88
C ASP A 971 3.27 19.81 13.32
N ARG A 972 2.92 19.49 12.05
CA ARG A 972 1.66 19.94 11.45
C ARG A 972 0.47 19.42 12.27
N LEU A 973 -0.52 20.30 12.50
CA LEU A 973 -1.83 19.90 13.03
C LEU A 973 -2.55 19.04 11.97
N GLY A 974 -2.77 17.75 12.26
CA GLY A 974 -3.61 16.85 11.48
C GLY A 974 -5.10 17.16 11.65
N PRO A 975 -5.99 16.48 10.89
CA PRO A 975 -7.44 16.61 11.07
C PRO A 975 -7.83 16.32 12.53
N GLY A 976 -8.32 17.34 13.25
CA GLY A 976 -8.73 17.22 14.65
C GLY A 976 -7.69 17.69 15.69
N ASP A 977 -6.44 17.97 15.30
CA ASP A 977 -5.45 18.57 16.19
C ASP A 977 -5.74 20.07 16.41
N LYS A 978 -5.35 20.63 17.57
CA LYS A 978 -5.49 22.06 17.87
C LYS A 978 -4.25 22.67 18.54
N CYS A 979 -4.02 23.96 18.32
CA CYS A 979 -3.09 24.74 19.13
C CYS A 979 -3.89 25.46 20.23
N GLU A 980 -3.56 25.21 21.50
CA GLU A 980 -4.18 25.84 22.66
C GLU A 980 -3.32 26.99 23.18
N TYR A 981 -3.97 28.14 23.40
CA TYR A 981 -3.36 29.35 23.96
C TYR A 981 -3.93 29.61 25.34
N GLU A 982 -3.12 29.41 26.38
CA GLU A 982 -3.52 29.59 27.77
C GLU A 982 -2.94 30.88 28.36
N MET A 983 -3.80 31.63 29.05
CA MET A 983 -3.42 32.79 29.87
C MET A 983 -3.59 32.42 31.35
N ASP A 984 -2.54 32.59 32.15
CA ASP A 984 -2.59 32.53 33.62
C ASP A 984 -1.90 33.78 34.16
N ARG A 985 -2.69 34.74 34.68
CA ARG A 985 -2.20 36.05 35.08
C ARG A 985 -2.61 36.40 36.52
N PRO A 986 -1.67 36.72 37.41
CA PRO A 986 -2.00 37.26 38.73
C PRO A 986 -2.54 38.69 38.62
N VAL A 987 -3.62 38.96 39.36
CA VAL A 987 -4.29 40.26 39.50
C VAL A 987 -4.29 40.62 40.98
N THR A 988 -3.65 41.73 41.35
CA THR A 988 -3.54 42.19 42.75
C THR A 988 -4.49 43.37 43.01
N SER A 989 -5.20 43.34 44.15
CA SER A 989 -6.29 44.28 44.49
C SER A 989 -6.30 44.64 45.98
N GLY A 990 -6.40 45.94 46.31
CA GLY A 990 -6.79 46.41 47.66
C GLY A 990 -5.66 46.82 48.61
N GLN A 991 -6.05 47.50 49.70
CA GLN A 991 -5.26 47.70 50.91
C GLN A 991 -6.05 47.03 52.07
N PRO A 992 -5.59 45.88 52.58
CA PRO A 992 -4.41 45.12 52.16
C PRO A 992 -4.62 44.41 50.81
N PRO A 993 -3.55 44.11 50.05
CA PRO A 993 -3.67 43.49 48.72
C PRO A 993 -4.08 42.01 48.79
N THR A 994 -5.22 41.68 48.20
CA THR A 994 -5.62 40.33 47.81
C THR A 994 -5.24 40.09 46.34
N THR A 995 -4.53 38.99 46.07
CA THR A 995 -4.14 38.58 44.71
C THR A 995 -4.95 37.36 44.30
N PHE A 996 -5.55 37.38 43.10
CA PHE A 996 -6.19 36.22 42.47
C PHE A 996 -5.62 36.01 41.06
N ASN A 997 -5.74 34.80 40.50
CA ASN A 997 -5.34 34.54 39.12
C ASN A 997 -6.54 34.65 38.18
N ALA A 998 -6.37 35.38 37.08
CA ALA A 998 -7.27 35.36 35.94
C ALA A 998 -6.78 34.31 34.93
N LYS A 999 -7.67 33.38 34.56
CA LYS A 999 -7.41 32.35 33.56
C LYS A 999 -8.30 32.50 32.35
N GLY A 1000 -7.81 32.12 31.18
CA GLY A 1000 -8.60 32.02 29.96
C GLY A 1000 -7.88 31.21 28.89
N LYS A 1001 -8.63 30.63 27.96
CA LYS A 1001 -8.12 29.76 26.89
C LYS A 1001 -8.83 30.01 25.55
N PHE A 1002 -8.05 30.12 24.47
CA PHE A 1002 -8.57 30.04 23.10
C PHE A 1002 -7.75 29.04 22.29
N VAL A 1003 -8.33 28.54 21.19
CA VAL A 1003 -7.72 27.51 20.35
C VAL A 1003 -7.73 27.90 18.89
N GLU A 1004 -6.68 27.55 18.18
CA GLU A 1004 -6.59 27.64 16.71
C GLU A 1004 -6.84 26.26 16.09
N ARG A 1005 -7.70 26.22 15.07
CA ARG A 1005 -8.01 25.03 14.26
C ARG A 1005 -7.80 25.33 12.78
N HIS A 1006 -7.28 24.35 12.03
CA HIS A 1006 -7.23 24.40 10.57
C HIS A 1006 -8.39 23.58 10.00
N ASP A 1007 -9.28 24.23 9.26
CA ASP A 1007 -10.40 23.53 8.62
C ASP A 1007 -9.89 22.67 7.44
N THR A 1008 -10.43 21.45 7.32
CA THR A 1008 -10.16 20.51 6.22
C THR A 1008 -10.95 20.81 4.94
N ALA A 1009 -11.76 21.87 4.93
CA ALA A 1009 -12.58 22.24 3.78
C ALA A 1009 -11.77 22.99 2.70
N PRO A 1010 -12.02 22.76 1.40
CA PRO A 1010 -11.37 23.49 0.32
C PRO A 1010 -11.72 25.00 0.40
N PRO A 1011 -10.75 25.90 0.19
CA PRO A 1011 -10.99 27.34 0.30
C PRO A 1011 -12.03 27.79 -0.74
N ALA A 1012 -13.06 28.52 -0.30
CA ALA A 1012 -14.00 29.16 -1.21
C ALA A 1012 -13.26 30.11 -2.19
N PRO A 1013 -13.66 30.18 -3.47
CA PRO A 1013 -12.95 30.98 -4.47
C PRO A 1013 -13.14 32.48 -4.23
N SER A 1014 -12.11 33.16 -3.71
CA SER A 1014 -12.03 34.62 -3.68
C SER A 1014 -11.61 35.13 -5.05
N LYS A 1015 -12.47 35.91 -5.74
CA LYS A 1015 -12.10 36.64 -6.96
C LYS A 1015 -11.43 37.97 -6.60
N LEU A 1016 -10.26 38.25 -7.17
CA LEU A 1016 -9.70 39.61 -7.31
C LEU A 1016 -8.89 39.75 -8.61
N LYS A 1017 -8.80 41.00 -9.10
CA LYS A 1017 -8.24 41.42 -10.40
C LYS A 1017 -6.75 41.06 -10.57
N ASP A 1018 -6.35 40.87 -11.83
CA ASP A 1018 -4.97 40.69 -12.33
C ASP A 1018 -4.34 39.29 -12.24
N GLY A 1019 -5.14 38.23 -12.12
CA GLY A 1019 -4.72 36.88 -12.52
C GLY A 1019 -3.72 36.15 -11.62
N GLN A 1020 -3.32 36.71 -10.47
CA GLN A 1020 -2.58 35.98 -9.44
C GLN A 1020 -3.53 35.44 -8.36
N ILE A 1021 -3.61 34.11 -8.23
CA ILE A 1021 -4.36 33.44 -7.16
C ILE A 1021 -3.50 33.41 -5.90
N THR A 1022 -3.81 34.19 -4.88
CA THR A 1022 -3.24 34.02 -3.52
C THR A 1022 -4.20 33.16 -2.69
N LYS A 1023 -3.93 31.86 -2.58
CA LYS A 1023 -4.65 30.98 -1.62
C LYS A 1023 -4.09 31.23 -0.21
N GLN A 1024 -4.81 31.95 0.64
CA GLN A 1024 -4.53 31.99 2.08
C GLN A 1024 -5.15 30.78 2.77
N GLN A 1025 -4.43 30.20 3.73
CA GLN A 1025 -4.89 29.04 4.50
C GLN A 1025 -5.97 29.50 5.50
N GLN A 1026 -7.20 29.00 5.36
CA GLN A 1026 -8.29 29.33 6.29
C GLN A 1026 -8.03 28.66 7.65
N CYS A 1027 -8.07 29.45 8.72
CA CYS A 1027 -7.93 29.00 10.10
C CYS A 1027 -9.03 29.64 10.95
N THR A 1028 -9.50 28.89 11.95
CA THR A 1028 -10.59 29.29 12.83
C THR A 1028 -10.05 29.39 14.26
N PHE A 1029 -10.22 30.55 14.89
CA PHE A 1029 -9.87 30.79 16.29
C PHE A 1029 -11.13 30.75 17.16
N VAL A 1030 -11.16 29.88 18.16
CA VAL A 1030 -12.32 29.64 19.03
C VAL A 1030 -11.95 29.95 20.47
N VAL A 1031 -12.72 30.82 21.14
CA VAL A 1031 -12.62 30.99 22.59
C VAL A 1031 -13.22 29.76 23.25
N GLU A 1032 -12.40 28.93 23.90
CA GLU A 1032 -12.88 27.74 24.64
C GLU A 1032 -13.25 28.09 26.09
N ASP A 1033 -12.49 29.00 26.71
CA ASP A 1033 -12.69 29.42 28.09
C ASP A 1033 -12.47 30.93 28.21
N PRO A 1034 -13.55 31.74 28.29
CA PRO A 1034 -13.42 33.19 28.39
C PRO A 1034 -12.77 33.58 29.72
N PRO A 1035 -12.10 34.75 29.79
CA PRO A 1035 -11.35 35.15 30.98
C PRO A 1035 -12.21 35.19 32.25
N HIS A 1036 -11.84 34.38 33.24
CA HIS A 1036 -12.52 34.25 34.52
C HIS A 1036 -11.52 34.25 35.70
N GLN A 1037 -12.03 34.50 36.91
CA GLN A 1037 -11.24 34.47 38.15
C GLN A 1037 -11.30 33.07 38.79
N THR A 1038 -10.16 32.55 39.26
CA THR A 1038 -10.11 31.20 39.86
C THR A 1038 -10.73 31.13 41.27
N GLN A 1039 -10.90 32.27 41.95
CA GLN A 1039 -11.58 32.38 43.26
C GLN A 1039 -12.35 33.71 43.36
N PRO A 1040 -13.58 33.73 43.90
CA PRO A 1040 -14.31 34.97 44.17
C PRO A 1040 -13.67 35.75 45.35
N PRO A 1041 -13.63 37.10 45.32
CA PRO A 1041 -13.09 37.88 46.42
C PRO A 1041 -13.88 37.66 47.71
N VAL A 1042 -13.20 37.41 48.83
CA VAL A 1042 -13.82 37.30 50.16
C VAL A 1042 -14.15 38.72 50.65
N GLY A 1043 -15.33 39.22 50.30
CA GLY A 1043 -15.85 40.53 50.73
C GLY A 1043 -17.38 40.61 50.63
N PRO A 1044 -18.04 41.48 51.42
CA PRO A 1044 -19.50 41.54 51.47
C PRO A 1044 -20.05 42.05 50.14
N ARG A 1045 -20.82 41.17 49.47
CA ARG A 1045 -21.35 41.21 48.09
C ARG A 1045 -20.39 40.55 47.10
N GLY A 1046 -20.65 39.28 46.78
CA GLY A 1046 -20.02 38.50 45.71
C GLY A 1046 -20.28 39.05 44.30
N GLN A 1047 -19.97 40.32 44.05
CA GLN A 1047 -19.90 40.93 42.73
C GLN A 1047 -18.53 40.65 42.10
N LEU A 1048 -18.51 40.31 40.80
CA LEU A 1048 -17.29 40.24 39.98
C LEU A 1048 -16.48 41.55 40.12
N ASP A 1049 -15.17 41.45 40.39
CA ASP A 1049 -14.30 42.63 40.52
C ASP A 1049 -14.26 43.40 39.19
N PRO A 1050 -14.51 44.73 39.18
CA PRO A 1050 -14.37 45.59 38.01
C PRO A 1050 -13.03 45.45 37.26
N ARG A 1051 -12.00 44.86 37.88
CA ARG A 1051 -10.65 44.65 37.33
C ARG A 1051 -10.43 43.29 36.65
N LEU A 1052 -11.47 42.45 36.50
CA LEU A 1052 -11.46 41.37 35.49
C LEU A 1052 -11.37 41.96 34.06
N THR A 1053 -11.76 43.22 33.89
CA THR A 1053 -11.71 43.97 32.62
C THR A 1053 -10.30 44.04 32.03
N ASP A 1054 -9.26 44.23 32.85
CA ASP A 1054 -7.86 44.26 32.39
C ASP A 1054 -7.40 42.89 31.83
N ALA A 1055 -7.82 41.80 32.48
CA ALA A 1055 -7.53 40.45 32.01
C ALA A 1055 -8.27 40.16 30.70
N LYS A 1056 -9.54 40.60 30.58
CA LYS A 1056 -10.31 40.53 29.34
C LYS A 1056 -9.64 41.32 28.21
N VAL A 1057 -9.22 42.56 28.46
CA VAL A 1057 -8.48 43.38 27.49
C VAL A 1057 -7.23 42.65 27.01
N ASN A 1058 -6.40 42.15 27.93
CA ASN A 1058 -5.17 41.43 27.58
C ASN A 1058 -5.43 40.15 26.77
N PHE A 1059 -6.51 39.43 27.11
CA PHE A 1059 -6.87 38.19 26.44
C PHE A 1059 -7.26 38.41 24.99
N TYR A 1060 -8.26 39.27 24.73
CA TYR A 1060 -8.75 39.53 23.37
C TYR A 1060 -7.74 40.29 22.52
N MET A 1061 -6.92 41.16 23.11
CA MET A 1061 -5.79 41.77 22.39
C MET A 1061 -4.74 40.72 22.01
N GLY A 1062 -4.44 39.75 22.87
CA GLY A 1062 -3.53 38.64 22.52
C GLY A 1062 -4.07 37.73 21.42
N MET A 1063 -5.36 37.40 21.48
CA MET A 1063 -6.05 36.64 20.43
C MET A 1063 -6.04 37.41 19.09
N ALA A 1064 -6.25 38.72 19.12
CA ALA A 1064 -6.13 39.57 17.92
C ALA A 1064 -4.72 39.52 17.30
N VAL A 1065 -3.66 39.50 18.11
CA VAL A 1065 -2.28 39.34 17.60
C VAL A 1065 -2.07 37.95 16.98
N ALA A 1066 -2.55 36.89 17.62
CA ALA A 1066 -2.47 35.53 17.06
C ALA A 1066 -3.19 35.43 15.71
N ILE A 1067 -4.40 36.00 15.59
CA ILE A 1067 -5.14 36.08 14.32
C ILE A 1067 -4.31 36.80 13.25
N LEU A 1068 -3.69 37.93 13.60
CA LEU A 1068 -2.90 38.71 12.64
C LEU A 1068 -1.60 38.05 12.21
N SER A 1069 -1.03 37.14 13.02
CA SER A 1069 0.15 36.38 12.60
C SER A 1069 -0.09 35.49 11.37
N ARG A 1070 -1.35 35.22 11.03
CA ARG A 1070 -1.77 34.42 9.87
C ARG A 1070 -1.92 35.23 8.59
N PHE A 1071 -1.84 36.56 8.67
CA PHE A 1071 -1.90 37.43 7.51
C PHE A 1071 -0.49 37.72 6.98
N ASP A 1072 -0.39 37.87 5.66
CA ASP A 1072 0.84 38.30 4.99
C ASP A 1072 0.98 39.83 5.18
N PRO A 1073 2.12 40.37 5.65
CA PRO A 1073 2.36 41.81 5.69
C PRO A 1073 2.25 42.52 4.33
N LYS A 1074 2.20 41.80 3.20
CA LYS A 1074 1.90 42.36 1.88
C LYS A 1074 0.42 42.28 1.50
N ASN A 1075 -0.37 41.47 2.21
CA ASN A 1075 -1.81 41.31 2.02
C ASN A 1075 -2.56 41.34 3.36
N PRO A 1076 -2.58 42.51 4.03
CA PRO A 1076 -3.25 42.67 5.32
C PRO A 1076 -4.78 42.50 5.19
N PRO A 1077 -5.50 42.36 6.33
CA PRO A 1077 -6.95 42.33 6.31
C PRO A 1077 -7.54 43.52 5.54
N SER A 1078 -8.52 43.24 4.68
CA SER A 1078 -9.18 44.26 3.85
C SER A 1078 -10.64 43.88 3.61
N LYS A 1079 -11.41 44.71 2.88
CA LYS A 1079 -12.77 44.34 2.46
C LYS A 1079 -12.80 43.05 1.63
N ASP A 1080 -11.78 42.84 0.81
CA ASP A 1080 -11.68 41.69 -0.08
C ASP A 1080 -10.98 40.49 0.60
N ASN A 1081 -10.36 40.72 1.75
CA ASN A 1081 -9.76 39.71 2.61
C ASN A 1081 -10.13 39.93 4.10
N PRO A 1082 -11.41 39.74 4.46
CA PRO A 1082 -11.91 40.17 5.77
C PRO A 1082 -11.63 39.14 6.88
N ILE A 1083 -11.49 39.65 8.11
CA ILE A 1083 -11.59 38.85 9.34
C ILE A 1083 -13.08 38.68 9.66
N ARG A 1084 -13.54 37.43 9.76
CA ARG A 1084 -14.94 37.09 10.02
C ARG A 1084 -15.12 36.70 11.49
N LEU A 1085 -16.09 37.31 12.16
CA LEU A 1085 -16.42 37.07 13.56
C LEU A 1085 -17.82 36.46 13.67
N ASN A 1086 -17.91 35.34 14.38
CA ASN A 1086 -19.14 34.63 14.69
C ASN A 1086 -19.18 34.26 16.17
N GLY A 1087 -20.35 34.35 16.81
CA GLY A 1087 -20.48 33.96 18.22
C GLY A 1087 -21.88 34.16 18.80
N THR A 1088 -22.12 33.53 19.95
CA THR A 1088 -23.39 33.64 20.71
C THR A 1088 -23.28 34.59 21.90
N SER A 1089 -22.08 35.01 22.28
CA SER A 1089 -21.79 35.93 23.39
C SER A 1089 -21.61 37.35 22.87
N GLU A 1090 -22.55 38.26 23.19
CA GLU A 1090 -22.45 39.68 22.80
C GLU A 1090 -21.20 40.33 23.39
N GLU A 1091 -20.84 39.96 24.62
CA GLU A 1091 -19.69 40.48 25.32
C GLU A 1091 -18.37 40.08 24.64
N ASP A 1092 -18.13 38.78 24.42
CA ASP A 1092 -16.86 38.31 23.87
C ASP A 1092 -16.62 38.83 22.44
N MET A 1093 -17.68 38.84 21.63
CA MET A 1093 -17.64 39.41 20.28
C MET A 1093 -17.32 40.91 20.30
N ARG A 1094 -17.92 41.66 21.23
CA ARG A 1094 -17.67 43.09 21.42
C ARG A 1094 -16.21 43.36 21.82
N HIS A 1095 -15.66 42.56 22.74
CA HIS A 1095 -14.28 42.68 23.19
C HIS A 1095 -13.26 42.31 22.08
N LEU A 1096 -13.47 41.21 21.35
CA LEU A 1096 -12.59 40.80 20.24
C LEU A 1096 -12.64 41.76 19.05
N TRP A 1097 -13.84 42.22 18.66
CA TRP A 1097 -14.01 43.21 17.59
C TRP A 1097 -13.26 44.51 17.94
N THR A 1098 -13.41 44.99 19.17
CA THR A 1098 -12.73 46.19 19.66
C THR A 1098 -11.21 46.01 19.64
N ALA A 1099 -10.70 44.84 20.05
CA ALA A 1099 -9.29 44.52 20.02
C ALA A 1099 -8.71 44.52 18.60
N LEU A 1100 -9.40 43.88 17.65
CA LEU A 1100 -9.00 43.83 16.24
C LEU A 1100 -8.97 45.23 15.60
N VAL A 1101 -9.95 46.09 15.89
CA VAL A 1101 -9.96 47.48 15.44
C VAL A 1101 -8.74 48.24 15.99
N ILE A 1102 -8.47 48.13 17.29
CA ILE A 1102 -7.35 48.85 17.92
C ILE A 1102 -6.01 48.38 17.36
N VAL A 1103 -5.80 47.07 17.24
CA VAL A 1103 -4.56 46.53 16.69
C VAL A 1103 -4.43 46.92 15.21
N GLY A 1104 -5.50 46.81 14.41
CA GLY A 1104 -5.48 47.19 13.00
C GLY A 1104 -5.17 48.66 12.74
N GLU A 1105 -5.75 49.59 13.52
CA GLU A 1105 -5.48 51.02 13.40
C GLU A 1105 -4.04 51.39 13.80
N LYS A 1106 -3.51 50.72 14.83
CA LYS A 1106 -2.22 51.06 15.45
C LYS A 1106 -1.04 50.19 15.02
N ASN A 1107 -1.26 49.19 14.15
CA ASN A 1107 -0.20 48.28 13.71
C ASN A 1107 0.90 48.97 12.88
N ALA A 1108 1.95 48.21 12.55
CA ALA A 1108 2.97 48.60 11.57
C ALA A 1108 2.33 48.91 10.21
N LYS A 1109 2.90 49.86 9.45
CA LYS A 1109 2.30 50.43 8.23
C LYS A 1109 1.85 49.37 7.21
N ASN A 1110 2.57 48.26 7.11
CA ASN A 1110 2.30 47.13 6.21
C ASN A 1110 1.24 46.15 6.73
N MET A 1111 0.83 46.22 8.00
CA MET A 1111 -0.25 45.41 8.58
C MET A 1111 -1.41 46.27 9.12
N ARG A 1112 -1.54 47.52 8.66
CA ARG A 1112 -2.65 48.40 9.05
C ARG A 1112 -3.89 48.08 8.25
N PHE A 1113 -5.03 48.01 8.93
CA PHE A 1113 -6.33 47.80 8.29
C PHE A 1113 -7.42 48.58 9.00
N GLY A 1114 -8.46 48.91 8.24
CA GLY A 1114 -9.65 49.59 8.75
C GLY A 1114 -10.68 48.60 9.28
N ARG A 1115 -11.64 49.12 10.05
CA ARG A 1115 -12.79 48.37 10.58
C ARG A 1115 -13.63 47.65 9.51
N ASP A 1116 -13.59 48.12 8.27
CA ASP A 1116 -14.27 47.54 7.11
C ASP A 1116 -13.66 46.21 6.66
N ALA A 1117 -12.49 45.85 7.19
CA ALA A 1117 -11.90 44.52 7.07
C ALA A 1117 -12.41 43.52 8.12
N ILE A 1118 -13.32 43.91 9.02
CA ILE A 1118 -13.87 43.03 10.06
C ILE A 1118 -15.38 42.86 9.84
N ILE A 1119 -15.81 41.65 9.51
CA ILE A 1119 -17.22 41.31 9.25
C ILE A 1119 -17.75 40.49 10.43
N VAL A 1120 -18.85 40.95 11.03
CA VAL A 1120 -19.61 40.15 12.00
C VAL A 1120 -20.72 39.43 11.23
N GLU A 1121 -20.62 38.11 11.02
CA GLU A 1121 -21.58 37.39 10.17
C GLU A 1121 -22.82 36.91 10.94
N SER A 1122 -22.64 36.45 12.18
CA SER A 1122 -23.72 35.94 13.02
C SER A 1122 -23.45 36.17 14.52
N GLY A 1123 -24.47 36.64 15.26
CA GLY A 1123 -24.41 36.81 16.71
C GLY A 1123 -25.21 38.01 17.26
N PRO A 1124 -25.35 38.12 18.59
CA PRO A 1124 -26.11 39.21 19.22
C PRO A 1124 -25.38 40.57 19.20
N PHE A 1125 -24.08 40.61 18.93
CA PHE A 1125 -23.29 41.84 18.88
C PHE A 1125 -23.48 42.62 17.57
N ASN A 1126 -23.84 43.89 17.67
CA ASN A 1126 -23.92 44.81 16.54
C ASN A 1126 -22.85 45.92 16.64
N PRO A 1127 -21.80 45.90 15.79
CA PRO A 1127 -20.74 46.92 15.77
C PRO A 1127 -21.24 48.36 15.56
N ALA A 1128 -22.41 48.55 14.94
CA ALA A 1128 -22.98 49.87 14.74
C ALA A 1128 -23.33 50.58 16.06
N LYS A 1129 -23.60 49.84 17.14
CA LYS A 1129 -23.90 50.38 18.47
C LYS A 1129 -22.68 51.01 19.16
N GLU A 1130 -21.47 50.67 18.73
CA GLU A 1130 -20.23 51.28 19.23
C GLU A 1130 -19.99 52.69 18.63
N ARG A 1131 -20.87 53.16 17.74
CA ARG A 1131 -20.61 54.32 16.87
C ARG A 1131 -21.67 55.41 16.97
N GLY A 1132 -21.21 56.67 16.89
CA GLY A 1132 -22.00 57.87 16.66
C GLY A 1132 -21.63 58.55 15.35
N LEU A 1133 -22.26 59.70 15.05
CA LEU A 1133 -22.09 60.43 13.77
C LEU A 1133 -20.64 60.85 13.47
N LEU A 1134 -19.81 61.07 14.50
CA LEU A 1134 -18.45 61.62 14.38
C LEU A 1134 -17.33 60.67 14.87
N GLY A 1135 -17.63 59.39 15.13
CA GLY A 1135 -16.65 58.43 15.65
C GLY A 1135 -17.24 57.42 16.62
N PHE A 1136 -16.42 56.92 17.54
CA PHE A 1136 -16.86 56.04 18.62
C PHE A 1136 -17.69 56.80 19.66
N THR A 1137 -18.75 56.19 20.20
CA THR A 1137 -19.55 56.81 21.26
C THR A 1137 -18.73 56.92 22.56
N LYS A 1138 -19.10 57.85 23.46
CA LYS A 1138 -18.45 57.97 24.78
C LYS A 1138 -18.55 56.67 25.59
N ASP A 1139 -19.63 55.91 25.41
CA ASP A 1139 -19.89 54.65 26.11
C ASP A 1139 -19.39 53.40 25.38
N SER A 1140 -18.81 53.56 24.19
CA SER A 1140 -18.23 52.45 23.42
C SER A 1140 -17.07 51.79 24.19
N LEU A 1141 -16.92 50.49 23.98
CA LEU A 1141 -15.84 49.71 24.57
C LEU A 1141 -14.49 50.18 24.05
N TYR A 1142 -14.41 50.66 22.80
CA TYR A 1142 -13.21 51.28 22.23
C TYR A 1142 -12.76 52.51 23.03
N THR A 1143 -13.68 53.42 23.35
CA THR A 1143 -13.37 54.64 24.13
C THR A 1143 -12.94 54.27 25.56
N LYS A 1144 -13.62 53.31 26.19
CA LYS A 1144 -13.27 52.79 27.52
C LYS A 1144 -11.88 52.14 27.55
N TYR A 1145 -11.59 51.26 26.60
CA TYR A 1145 -10.28 50.65 26.41
C TYR A 1145 -9.17 51.70 26.34
N LYS A 1146 -9.37 52.74 25.52
CA LYS A 1146 -8.38 53.79 25.30
C LYS A 1146 -8.15 54.66 26.53
N ASN A 1147 -9.19 54.96 27.31
CA ASN A 1147 -9.09 55.82 28.48
C ASN A 1147 -8.57 55.07 29.70
N ASP A 1148 -9.05 53.85 29.92
CA ASP A 1148 -8.88 53.13 31.20
C ASP A 1148 -7.77 52.06 31.14
N HIS A 1149 -7.37 51.60 29.95
CA HIS A 1149 -6.47 50.44 29.76
C HIS A 1149 -5.31 50.70 28.77
N SER A 1150 -4.91 51.96 28.60
CA SER A 1150 -3.94 52.38 27.58
C SER A 1150 -2.58 51.70 27.66
N ALA A 1151 -2.09 51.40 28.87
CA ALA A 1151 -0.82 50.70 29.08
C ALA A 1151 -0.84 49.25 28.54
N ALA A 1152 -1.89 48.48 28.86
CA ALA A 1152 -2.05 47.10 28.38
C ALA A 1152 -2.21 47.05 26.86
N ILE A 1153 -2.97 48.01 26.28
CA ILE A 1153 -3.14 48.14 24.84
C ILE A 1153 -1.82 48.44 24.14
N ASN A 1154 -1.04 49.40 24.65
CA ASN A 1154 0.22 49.79 24.02
C ASN A 1154 1.22 48.63 24.02
N ALA A 1155 1.32 47.86 25.11
CA ALA A 1155 2.18 46.68 25.16
C ALA A 1155 1.83 45.65 24.07
N LYS A 1156 0.54 45.39 23.84
CA LYS A 1156 0.05 44.46 22.82
C LYS A 1156 0.22 44.98 21.40
N VAL A 1157 0.05 46.28 21.19
CA VAL A 1157 0.34 46.93 19.91
C VAL A 1157 1.84 46.83 19.60
N THR A 1158 2.71 47.00 20.59
CA THR A 1158 4.16 46.79 20.42
C THR A 1158 4.49 45.34 20.09
N ASP A 1159 3.81 44.37 20.71
CA ASP A 1159 3.95 42.94 20.40
C ASP A 1159 3.59 42.65 18.93
N ALA A 1160 2.43 43.15 18.46
CA ALA A 1160 2.02 43.09 17.06
C ALA A 1160 3.03 43.74 16.11
N GLN A 1161 3.54 44.93 16.43
CA GLN A 1161 4.54 45.61 15.61
C GLN A 1161 5.86 44.82 15.56
N GLY A 1162 6.27 44.21 16.68
CA GLY A 1162 7.44 43.35 16.77
C GLY A 1162 7.29 42.07 15.94
N MET A 1163 6.10 41.45 15.94
CA MET A 1163 5.74 40.32 15.07
C MET A 1163 5.89 40.69 13.59
N VAL A 1164 5.29 41.81 13.16
CA VAL A 1164 5.34 42.25 11.75
C VAL A 1164 6.77 42.60 11.32
N LYS A 1165 7.56 43.23 12.19
CA LYS A 1165 8.98 43.51 11.92
C LYS A 1165 9.76 42.21 11.71
N LYS A 1166 9.59 41.21 12.59
CA LYS A 1166 10.21 39.89 12.43
C LYS A 1166 9.80 39.21 11.12
N GLN A 1167 8.53 39.28 10.72
CA GLN A 1167 8.08 38.76 9.43
C GLN A 1167 8.68 39.51 8.22
N THR A 1168 8.95 40.82 8.36
CA THR A 1168 9.48 41.67 7.27
C THR A 1168 11.00 41.51 7.11
N ASP A 1169 11.77 41.59 8.20
CA ASP A 1169 13.24 41.38 8.19
C ASP A 1169 13.60 40.00 7.60
N HIS A 1170 12.68 39.04 7.73
CA HIS A 1170 12.76 37.68 7.21
C HIS A 1170 12.48 37.54 5.71
N ILE A 1171 11.63 38.39 5.14
CA ILE A 1171 11.32 38.42 3.69
C ILE A 1171 12.50 39.02 2.91
N ASP A 1172 13.18 40.00 3.48
CA ASP A 1172 14.30 40.69 2.82
C ASP A 1172 15.58 39.82 2.79
N SER A 1173 15.78 38.91 3.74
CA SER A 1173 16.91 37.97 3.74
C SER A 1173 16.79 36.87 2.68
N VAL A 1174 15.58 36.35 2.41
CA VAL A 1174 15.30 35.35 1.36
C VAL A 1174 15.60 35.92 -0.04
N LYS A 1175 15.17 37.16 -0.31
CA LYS A 1175 15.53 37.86 -1.56
C LYS A 1175 17.02 38.17 -1.68
N GLY A 1176 17.71 38.32 -0.54
CA GLY A 1176 19.16 38.43 -0.47
C GLY A 1176 19.85 37.15 -0.96
N ALA A 1177 19.32 35.97 -0.56
CA ALA A 1177 19.80 34.67 -1.02
C ALA A 1177 19.59 34.46 -2.53
N GLU A 1178 18.44 34.85 -3.10
CA GLU A 1178 18.19 34.77 -4.54
C GLU A 1178 19.12 35.67 -5.38
N LYS A 1179 19.41 36.89 -4.90
CA LYS A 1179 20.42 37.75 -5.54
C LYS A 1179 21.84 37.21 -5.35
N GLY A 1180 22.09 36.50 -4.25
CA GLY A 1180 23.33 35.75 -3.99
C GLY A 1180 23.50 34.60 -4.97
N ILE A 1181 22.42 33.90 -5.32
CA ILE A 1181 22.38 32.84 -6.34
C ILE A 1181 22.79 33.37 -7.71
N ASP A 1182 22.26 34.51 -8.14
CA ASP A 1182 22.63 35.10 -9.44
C ASP A 1182 24.08 35.61 -9.45
N LYS A 1183 24.56 36.17 -8.33
CA LYS A 1183 25.98 36.52 -8.16
C LYS A 1183 26.88 35.27 -8.15
N PHE A 1184 26.42 34.18 -7.55
CA PHE A 1184 27.15 32.91 -7.52
C PHE A 1184 27.21 32.28 -8.91
N LYS A 1185 26.11 32.24 -9.65
CA LYS A 1185 26.08 31.84 -11.07
C LYS A 1185 27.01 32.70 -11.92
N LYS A 1186 27.05 34.02 -11.68
CA LYS A 1186 27.98 34.93 -12.36
C LYS A 1186 29.43 34.64 -11.99
N GLY A 1187 29.73 34.41 -10.71
CA GLY A 1187 31.07 34.03 -10.24
C GLY A 1187 31.53 32.68 -10.79
N ILE A 1188 30.64 31.69 -10.83
CA ILE A 1188 30.85 30.39 -11.49
C ILE A 1188 31.12 30.59 -12.98
N ASN A 1189 30.36 31.43 -13.67
CA ASN A 1189 30.61 31.73 -15.09
C ASN A 1189 31.99 32.36 -15.32
N GLU A 1190 32.50 33.15 -14.37
CA GLU A 1190 33.84 33.74 -14.41
C GLU A 1190 34.95 32.70 -14.17
N ILE A 1191 34.68 31.61 -13.44
CA ILE A 1191 35.60 30.48 -13.19
C ILE A 1191 35.24 29.22 -14.00
N LYS A 1192 34.32 29.35 -14.97
CA LYS A 1192 33.68 28.23 -15.63
C LYS A 1192 34.67 27.25 -16.23
N ALA A 1193 35.75 27.75 -16.83
CA ALA A 1193 36.81 26.89 -17.34
C ALA A 1193 37.47 26.02 -16.25
N THR A 1194 37.65 26.55 -15.04
CA THR A 1194 38.24 25.82 -13.90
C THR A 1194 37.24 24.85 -13.27
N VAL A 1195 35.96 25.23 -13.18
CA VAL A 1195 34.89 24.35 -12.67
C VAL A 1195 34.57 23.24 -13.66
N ASP A 1196 34.44 23.55 -14.95
CA ASP A 1196 34.25 22.57 -16.03
C ASP A 1196 35.47 21.62 -16.09
N GLU A 1197 36.70 22.12 -15.88
CA GLU A 1197 37.88 21.25 -15.76
C GLU A 1197 37.79 20.36 -14.52
N ALA A 1198 37.33 20.86 -13.37
CA ALA A 1198 37.15 20.08 -12.14
C ALA A 1198 36.05 19.02 -12.29
N GLU A 1199 34.91 19.37 -12.88
CA GLU A 1199 33.81 18.45 -13.19
C GLU A 1199 34.24 17.39 -14.20
N LYS A 1200 34.95 17.79 -15.26
CA LYS A 1200 35.52 16.85 -16.24
C LYS A 1200 36.52 15.91 -15.58
N THR A 1201 37.42 16.44 -14.75
CA THR A 1201 38.38 15.64 -13.97
C THR A 1201 37.66 14.66 -13.05
N ARG A 1202 36.64 15.12 -12.33
CA ARG A 1202 35.84 14.30 -11.40
C ARG A 1202 35.01 13.24 -12.13
N ALA A 1203 34.49 13.55 -13.32
CA ALA A 1203 33.81 12.59 -14.18
C ALA A 1203 34.75 11.53 -14.76
N GLU A 1204 35.95 11.93 -15.21
CA GLU A 1204 36.96 11.05 -15.82
C GLU A 1204 37.75 10.22 -14.80
N GLN A 1205 37.90 10.70 -13.57
CA GLN A 1205 38.80 10.11 -12.57
C GLN A 1205 38.06 9.62 -11.31
N GLY A 1206 36.74 9.83 -11.26
CA GLY A 1206 35.92 9.70 -10.06
C GLY A 1206 36.28 10.67 -8.96
N PRO A 1207 35.52 10.70 -7.85
CA PRO A 1207 35.78 11.61 -6.73
C PRO A 1207 37.07 11.26 -5.97
N ALA A 1208 37.72 12.27 -5.40
CA ALA A 1208 38.93 12.15 -4.60
C ALA A 1208 38.58 11.63 -3.20
N PRO A 1209 39.36 10.68 -2.65
CA PRO A 1209 39.12 10.16 -1.32
C PRO A 1209 39.28 11.26 -0.26
N GLU A 1210 38.39 11.30 0.74
CA GLU A 1210 38.40 12.33 1.79
C GLU A 1210 39.61 12.25 2.72
N THR A 1211 40.16 11.05 2.89
CA THR A 1211 41.45 10.83 3.55
C THR A 1211 42.49 10.52 2.49
N PRO A 1212 43.60 11.27 2.42
CA PRO A 1212 44.69 10.92 1.52
C PRO A 1212 45.26 9.57 1.96
N SER A 1213 44.89 8.52 1.25
CA SER A 1213 45.66 7.29 1.22
C SER A 1213 47.03 7.68 0.67
N VAL A 1214 48.01 7.86 1.55
CA VAL A 1214 49.41 7.87 1.14
C VAL A 1214 49.66 6.45 0.64
N VAL A 1215 49.41 6.22 -0.65
CA VAL A 1215 49.47 4.90 -1.30
C VAL A 1215 50.88 4.31 -1.18
N PHE A 1216 51.88 5.17 -0.97
CA PHE A 1216 53.28 4.79 -0.86
C PHE A 1216 53.94 5.56 0.28
N LYS A 1217 53.94 4.99 1.49
CA LYS A 1217 55.01 5.28 2.45
C LYS A 1217 56.17 4.34 2.14
N PRO A 1218 57.39 4.86 1.90
CA PRO A 1218 58.58 4.04 1.74
C PRO A 1218 58.89 3.22 2.99
#